data_AF-A0A960Q7B4-F1
#
_entry.id   AF-A0A960Q7B4-F1
#
_cell.length_a   1.000
_cell.length_b   1.000
_cell.length_c   1.000
_cell.angle_alpha   90.00
_cell.angle_beta   90.00
_cell.angle_gamma   90.00
#
_symmetry.space_group_name_H-M   'P 1'
#
loop_
_entity.id
_entity.type
_entity.pdbx_description
1 polymer ?
#
loop_
_entity_poly.entity_id
_entity_poly.type
_entity_poly.pdbx_seq_one_letter_code
_entity_poly.pdbx_strand_id
1 'polypeptide(L)'
;MTRYLMLGVCLLLPLAAQESDPLWITLGKDKAYALLEWLGAHNEEPPEWVYESDEVVILMANHQHVEQLAVMMHEKFDRCGGFFVHTSLDEAAQFSQNADPFQEQKAIAYTINNGAVVNTLLSGVSEANIRSTISSLASFKNRYYTAQTGVDGSNWIYNQWASLIQGLSYANVVKYNHTWAQPSVILTIEGSSQPNEVVILGSHLDSIGSGGASATAPGADDDASGIATLTEIIRRAVATGYRPAKTVKFIGYAAEEVGLRGSQAIATDYQNQGINVIGVVQFDMTNYAGSSSDIWIYQDYTNAAQNQFLIDLIQTYTSYTTGTSNCGYGCSDHASWHNRGYAASMPFEAKFGEHNPSIHTANDTLANSGGNANHSVKFCKLGLAYMAELAKGNTGGGCSPNPTANAGPDVSICPGNSVTIGTAAQSGHSYSWSPGGATSAQISVSPNSTTTYTVTATTACGSAQDSVLVNIGGGSGNYTENFDSGTGGFTASGLWHRVTNSACVSPANTTAPGAYYYGQDNSCNYSTGGRTQGSLTSPVISGIQANSVLRFDYYRQVESYASGSYDKTWVEVIGNSTSTVWSRDSKNASSTAWANSGDISLAAFAGQNVQIRFNFDSVDGSANNFKGWFIDSIVVTRGSPCQSNQSPSVSILQPSNGSVFSPGQTITFQASASDPEDGNLSSSVVWTSNRDGNLGTGASIQRSLSQSSHTITATVTDSQGASTQTQISVQVQPCSPAPIANAGPDQTTCGNSSVTLGTPAQSGHTYLWQPGGYTTAQITVTPTGSTAYTVTATTACGSASDTVFVEVLADAGSPFFDNFESGSSLWTATGLWHMVNNSGCAPAPTSPTHAFYYGEDSDCQYSTGSTTTGTLTSIEINGITGSSVLNFDYFRQVESANGSYDRTEVLVSLANGSTSTVWSRDSRNASSTSWQNSGDISLASYAGQTIRLIFRFNSVDNYANGYTGWLIDNVWVTGDSPCN
;
A
#
# COMPACT_ATOMS: atom_id res chain seq x y z
N MET A 1 -27.35 0.14 78.21
CA MET A 1 -28.17 -0.90 77.56
C MET A 1 -27.86 -0.91 76.07
N THR A 2 -27.04 -1.88 75.69
CA THR A 2 -27.12 -2.79 74.52
C THR A 2 -27.76 -2.32 73.20
N ARG A 3 -26.92 -2.41 72.16
CA ARG A 3 -27.19 -2.48 70.70
C ARG A 3 -28.13 -3.64 70.30
N TYR A 4 -28.81 -3.50 69.15
CA TYR A 4 -28.98 -4.47 68.03
C TYR A 4 -29.73 -3.71 66.90
N LEU A 5 -29.16 -3.37 65.73
CA LEU A 5 -28.73 -4.15 64.55
C LEU A 5 -29.89 -4.77 63.74
N MET A 6 -30.16 -4.23 62.54
CA MET A 6 -30.52 -4.94 61.28
C MET A 6 -30.53 -3.91 60.12
N LEU A 7 -29.46 -3.87 59.31
CA LEU A 7 -29.34 -4.45 57.96
C LEU A 7 -30.10 -3.67 56.87
N GLY A 8 -29.37 -2.77 56.20
CA GLY A 8 -29.68 -2.28 54.85
C GLY A 8 -28.47 -2.54 53.95
N VAL A 9 -28.61 -3.48 53.02
CA VAL A 9 -27.63 -3.79 51.98
C VAL A 9 -27.58 -2.60 51.03
N CYS A 10 -26.45 -1.90 50.98
CA CYS A 10 -26.19 -0.87 49.98
C CYS A 10 -25.22 -1.47 48.95
N LEU A 11 -25.70 -1.66 47.72
CA LEU A 11 -24.89 -2.04 46.57
C LEU A 11 -23.83 -0.96 46.32
N LEU A 12 -22.56 -1.36 46.32
CA LEU A 12 -21.46 -0.57 45.80
C LEU A 12 -21.58 -0.53 44.27
N LEU A 13 -21.99 0.61 43.72
CA LEU A 13 -21.69 0.98 42.34
C LEU A 13 -20.23 1.47 42.29
N PRO A 14 -19.43 1.12 41.26
CA PRO A 14 -18.12 1.70 41.10
C PRO A 14 -18.28 3.17 40.67
N LEU A 15 -17.65 4.08 41.41
CA LEU A 15 -17.43 5.44 40.92
C LEU A 15 -16.54 5.35 39.67
N ALA A 16 -17.02 5.85 38.53
CA ALA A 16 -16.19 6.12 37.38
C ALA A 16 -15.12 7.14 37.75
N ALA A 17 -13.87 6.89 37.37
CA ALA A 17 -12.79 7.85 37.46
C ALA A 17 -13.12 9.05 36.55
N GLN A 18 -13.31 10.22 37.14
CA GLN A 18 -13.45 11.48 36.42
C GLN A 18 -12.06 12.14 36.41
N GLU A 19 -11.35 12.01 35.29
CA GLU A 19 -10.08 12.71 35.07
C GLU A 19 -10.31 14.23 35.06
N SER A 20 -9.41 14.98 35.70
CA SER A 20 -9.54 16.40 36.01
C SER A 20 -8.71 17.33 35.11
N ASP A 21 -8.23 16.84 33.96
CA ASP A 21 -7.38 17.64 33.08
C ASP A 21 -8.21 18.59 32.20
N PRO A 22 -7.76 19.84 31.98
CA PRO A 22 -8.42 20.76 31.07
C PRO A 22 -8.32 20.23 29.62
N LEU A 23 -9.42 20.34 28.87
CA LEU A 23 -9.50 20.12 27.43
C LEU A 23 -9.55 21.46 26.70
N TRP A 24 -9.22 21.46 25.42
CA TRP A 24 -9.35 22.64 24.56
C TRP A 24 -10.30 22.34 23.40
N ILE A 25 -11.21 23.24 23.11
CA ILE A 25 -12.22 23.07 22.07
C ILE A 25 -12.02 24.15 21.02
N THR A 26 -11.99 23.75 19.74
CA THR A 26 -12.13 24.69 18.63
C THR A 26 -13.54 24.65 18.09
N LEU A 27 -14.16 25.81 17.91
CA LEU A 27 -15.54 25.95 17.46
C LEU A 27 -15.66 27.12 16.47
N GLY A 28 -16.54 26.99 15.47
CA GLY A 28 -16.88 28.08 14.56
C GLY A 28 -17.39 29.32 15.32
N LYS A 29 -16.88 30.50 14.96
CA LYS A 29 -17.18 31.77 15.62
C LYS A 29 -18.67 32.08 15.68
N ASP A 30 -19.40 31.75 14.61
CA ASP A 30 -20.84 31.96 14.50
C ASP A 30 -21.65 31.15 15.54
N LYS A 31 -21.11 30.02 16.03
CA LYS A 31 -21.75 29.16 17.03
C LYS A 31 -21.25 29.37 18.45
N ALA A 32 -20.01 29.86 18.62
CA ALA A 32 -19.43 30.09 19.94
C ALA A 32 -20.25 31.08 20.80
N TYR A 33 -20.79 32.15 20.19
CA TYR A 33 -21.66 33.08 20.90
C TYR A 33 -23.01 32.45 21.28
N ALA A 34 -23.58 31.63 20.40
CA ALA A 34 -24.86 30.98 20.64
C ALA A 34 -24.78 29.84 21.67
N LEU A 35 -23.59 29.27 21.88
CA LEU A 35 -23.27 28.37 22.98
C LEU A 35 -23.34 29.10 24.33
N LEU A 36 -22.71 30.27 24.46
CA LEU A 36 -22.72 31.05 25.71
C LEU A 36 -24.15 31.43 26.11
N GLU A 37 -24.99 31.80 25.15
CA GLU A 37 -26.41 32.07 25.39
C GLU A 37 -27.16 30.82 25.88
N TRP A 38 -26.87 29.65 25.29
CA TRP A 38 -27.52 28.40 25.66
C TRP A 38 -27.11 27.93 27.07
N LEU A 39 -25.81 27.97 27.40
CA LEU A 39 -25.30 27.63 28.74
C LEU A 39 -25.90 28.55 29.81
N GLY A 40 -25.96 29.86 29.53
CA GLY A 40 -26.62 30.82 30.42
C GLY A 40 -28.11 30.53 30.64
N ALA A 41 -28.82 30.06 29.62
CA ALA A 41 -30.24 29.67 29.73
C ALA A 41 -30.45 28.36 30.52
N HIS A 42 -29.43 27.52 30.64
CA HIS A 42 -29.47 26.24 31.36
C HIS A 42 -28.77 26.29 32.72
N ASN A 43 -28.38 27.48 33.20
CA ASN A 43 -27.65 27.67 34.46
C ASN A 43 -26.33 26.88 34.54
N GLU A 44 -25.66 26.70 33.41
CA GLU A 44 -24.36 26.02 33.31
C GLU A 44 -23.22 27.05 33.25
N GLU A 45 -22.08 26.71 33.86
CA GLU A 45 -20.89 27.58 33.81
C GLU A 45 -20.26 27.57 32.40
N PRO A 46 -19.96 28.73 31.81
CA PRO A 46 -19.39 28.80 30.47
C PRO A 46 -17.91 28.38 30.44
N PRO A 47 -17.44 27.72 29.37
CA PRO A 47 -16.01 27.45 29.18
C PRO A 47 -15.22 28.76 29.00
N GLU A 48 -13.95 28.76 29.41
CA GLU A 48 -13.10 29.94 29.33
C GLU A 48 -12.71 30.24 27.88
N TRP A 49 -12.87 31.49 27.45
CA TRP A 49 -12.47 31.97 26.14
C TRP A 49 -10.97 32.26 26.10
N VAL A 50 -10.23 31.51 25.29
CA VAL A 50 -8.75 31.59 25.23
C VAL A 50 -8.26 32.36 24.00
N TYR A 51 -8.90 32.17 22.85
CA TYR A 51 -8.51 32.80 21.59
C TYR A 51 -9.69 32.94 20.63
N GLU A 52 -9.68 33.99 19.80
CA GLU A 52 -10.68 34.25 18.76
C GLU A 52 -9.98 34.68 17.46
N SER A 53 -10.37 34.06 16.34
CA SER A 53 -10.04 34.49 14.98
C SER A 53 -11.29 34.97 14.23
N ASP A 54 -11.18 35.19 12.92
CA ASP A 54 -12.33 35.53 12.08
C ASP A 54 -13.29 34.34 11.88
N GLU A 55 -12.79 33.10 11.91
CA GLU A 55 -13.57 31.89 11.62
C GLU A 55 -13.76 30.96 12.82
N VAL A 56 -12.75 30.84 13.70
CA VAL A 56 -12.70 29.85 14.80
C VAL A 56 -12.37 30.50 16.15
N VAL A 57 -12.91 29.93 17.23
CA VAL A 57 -12.67 30.29 18.63
C VAL A 57 -12.07 29.09 19.36
N ILE A 58 -11.12 29.33 20.28
CA ILE A 58 -10.57 28.32 21.20
C ILE A 58 -11.14 28.56 22.60
N LEU A 59 -11.73 27.50 23.17
CA LEU A 59 -12.31 27.48 24.50
C LEU A 59 -11.56 26.48 25.38
N MET A 60 -11.25 26.82 26.62
CA MET A 60 -10.80 25.85 27.62
C MET A 60 -12.02 25.25 28.32
N ALA A 61 -12.11 23.93 28.28
CA ALA A 61 -13.26 23.14 28.67
C ALA A 61 -12.86 21.99 29.60
N ASN A 62 -13.85 21.35 30.21
CA ASN A 62 -13.69 20.07 30.90
C ASN A 62 -14.56 19.01 30.20
N HIS A 63 -14.52 17.76 30.67
CA HIS A 63 -15.31 16.68 30.07
C HIS A 63 -16.83 16.96 30.09
N GLN A 64 -17.33 17.62 31.14
CA GLN A 64 -18.75 17.99 31.23
C GLN A 64 -19.14 19.03 30.17
N HIS A 65 -18.28 20.02 29.92
CA HIS A 65 -18.49 21.01 28.86
C HIS A 65 -18.53 20.35 27.47
N VAL A 66 -17.72 19.32 27.21
CA VAL A 66 -17.76 18.57 25.94
C VAL A 66 -19.10 17.87 25.75
N GLU A 67 -19.62 17.21 26.78
CA GLU A 67 -20.94 16.56 26.71
C GLU A 67 -22.07 17.58 26.52
N GLN A 68 -22.03 18.71 27.23
CA GLN A 68 -23.01 19.79 27.09
C GLN A 68 -22.94 20.44 25.72
N LEU A 69 -21.73 20.64 25.19
CA LEU A 69 -21.53 21.22 23.87
C LEU A 69 -22.04 20.30 22.77
N ALA A 70 -21.76 19.00 22.88
CA ALA A 70 -22.34 17.98 22.00
C ALA A 70 -23.86 18.07 22.02
N VAL A 71 -24.50 17.96 23.21
CA VAL A 71 -25.96 18.07 23.34
C VAL A 71 -26.50 19.35 22.70
N MET A 72 -25.84 20.50 22.88
CA MET A 72 -26.26 21.76 22.29
C MET A 72 -26.13 21.78 20.76
N MET A 73 -25.03 21.27 20.20
CA MET A 73 -24.87 21.13 18.74
C MET A 73 -25.97 20.24 18.15
N HIS A 74 -26.31 19.18 18.85
CA HIS A 74 -27.32 18.21 18.46
C HIS A 74 -28.74 18.77 18.54
N GLU A 75 -29.11 19.43 19.65
CA GLU A 75 -30.49 19.88 19.90
C GLU A 75 -30.83 21.23 19.25
N LYS A 76 -29.82 22.10 19.02
CA LYS A 76 -30.05 23.48 18.55
C LYS A 76 -29.60 23.70 17.11
N PHE A 77 -28.62 22.94 16.64
CA PHE A 77 -27.98 23.19 15.35
C PHE A 77 -28.04 22.03 14.37
N ASP A 78 -28.57 20.88 14.80
CA ASP A 78 -28.66 19.65 14.01
C ASP A 78 -27.29 19.29 13.38
N ARG A 79 -26.24 19.29 14.21
CA ARG A 79 -24.86 19.00 13.79
C ARG A 79 -24.21 17.88 14.60
N CYS A 80 -23.70 16.88 13.90
CA CYS A 80 -22.81 15.84 14.42
C CYS A 80 -21.44 16.46 14.75
N GLY A 81 -20.94 16.27 15.98
CA GLY A 81 -19.74 16.94 16.49
C GLY A 81 -19.86 18.47 16.57
N GLY A 82 -19.74 19.21 15.47
CA GLY A 82 -19.86 20.68 15.37
C GLY A 82 -18.68 21.46 15.97
N PHE A 83 -17.71 20.77 16.56
CA PHE A 83 -16.48 21.28 17.17
C PHE A 83 -15.39 20.20 17.15
N PHE A 84 -14.15 20.57 17.50
CA PHE A 84 -13.06 19.61 17.74
C PHE A 84 -12.54 19.72 19.16
N VAL A 85 -12.12 18.59 19.72
CA VAL A 85 -11.52 18.50 21.06
C VAL A 85 -10.02 18.23 20.94
N HIS A 86 -9.23 19.00 21.66
CA HIS A 86 -7.76 18.96 21.66
C HIS A 86 -7.26 18.69 23.08
N THR A 87 -6.11 18.02 23.15
CA THR A 87 -5.46 17.63 24.42
C THR A 87 -4.45 18.67 24.92
N SER A 88 -4.20 19.73 24.14
CA SER A 88 -3.38 20.86 24.53
C SER A 88 -3.81 22.15 23.82
N LEU A 89 -3.47 23.30 24.42
CA LEU A 89 -3.66 24.61 23.78
C LEU A 89 -2.86 24.73 22.48
N ASP A 90 -1.66 24.17 22.44
CA ASP A 90 -0.80 24.21 21.26
C ASP A 90 -1.41 23.44 20.08
N GLU A 91 -2.00 22.27 20.35
CA GLU A 91 -2.76 21.49 19.36
C GLU A 91 -3.95 22.31 18.84
N ALA A 92 -4.75 22.90 19.72
CA ALA A 92 -5.90 23.73 19.34
C ALA A 92 -5.48 24.96 18.52
N ALA A 93 -4.36 25.60 18.86
CA ALA A 93 -3.82 26.76 18.17
C ALA A 93 -3.30 26.40 16.76
N GLN A 94 -2.57 25.31 16.63
CA GLN A 94 -2.11 24.80 15.33
C GLN A 94 -3.29 24.39 14.44
N PHE A 95 -4.28 23.73 15.04
CA PHE A 95 -5.49 23.33 14.33
C PHE A 95 -6.27 24.54 13.79
N SER A 96 -6.42 25.58 14.61
CA SER A 96 -7.12 26.82 14.24
C SER A 96 -6.40 27.62 13.14
N GLN A 97 -5.08 27.53 13.04
CA GLN A 97 -4.31 28.17 11.95
C GLN A 97 -4.56 27.51 10.59
N ASN A 98 -4.94 26.23 10.58
CA ASN A 98 -5.25 25.47 9.37
C ASN A 98 -6.76 25.38 9.09
N ALA A 99 -7.58 26.09 9.86
CA ALA A 99 -9.04 26.06 9.75
C ALA A 99 -9.59 26.91 8.58
N ASP A 100 -8.85 27.00 7.47
CA ASP A 100 -9.37 27.62 6.24
C ASP A 100 -10.33 26.62 5.56
N PRO A 101 -11.64 26.96 5.45
CA PRO A 101 -12.61 26.09 4.79
C PRO A 101 -12.27 25.82 3.31
N PHE A 102 -11.37 26.59 2.71
CA PHE A 102 -10.94 26.51 1.31
C PHE A 102 -9.43 26.30 1.13
N GLN A 103 -8.73 25.78 2.15
CA GLN A 103 -7.29 25.54 2.10
C GLN A 103 -6.85 24.83 0.81
N GLU A 104 -5.82 25.37 0.13
CA GLU A 104 -5.28 24.80 -1.11
C GLU A 104 -4.49 23.52 -0.79
N GLN A 105 -4.93 22.38 -1.34
CA GLN A 105 -4.38 21.05 -1.02
C GLN A 105 -3.57 20.42 -2.14
N LYS A 106 -2.88 19.31 -1.80
CA LYS A 106 -2.11 18.48 -2.73
C LYS A 106 -2.94 18.14 -3.97
N ALA A 107 -2.48 18.57 -5.14
CA ALA A 107 -3.17 18.32 -6.39
C ALA A 107 -3.20 16.82 -6.70
N ILE A 108 -4.42 16.27 -6.85
CA ILE A 108 -4.66 14.89 -7.24
C ILE A 108 -5.24 14.88 -8.66
N ALA A 109 -4.63 14.08 -9.54
CA ALA A 109 -5.14 13.90 -10.89
C ALA A 109 -6.28 12.87 -10.89
N TYR A 110 -7.52 13.34 -10.97
CA TYR A 110 -8.70 12.49 -11.10
C TYR A 110 -8.91 12.08 -12.56
N THR A 111 -9.04 10.77 -12.82
CA THR A 111 -9.38 10.24 -14.15
C THR A 111 -10.52 9.24 -14.05
N ILE A 112 -11.43 9.28 -15.04
CA ILE A 112 -12.54 8.34 -15.17
C ILE A 112 -12.27 7.47 -16.39
N ASN A 113 -11.73 6.28 -16.17
CA ASN A 113 -11.32 5.36 -17.24
C ASN A 113 -11.34 3.88 -16.82
N ASN A 114 -12.11 3.51 -15.79
CA ASN A 114 -12.22 2.14 -15.28
C ASN A 114 -13.65 1.60 -15.35
N GLY A 115 -14.44 2.02 -16.34
CA GLY A 115 -15.88 1.79 -16.39
C GLY A 115 -16.33 0.33 -16.39
N ALA A 116 -15.55 -0.60 -16.96
CA ALA A 116 -15.88 -2.03 -16.93
C ALA A 116 -15.88 -2.60 -15.49
N VAL A 117 -14.90 -2.19 -14.69
CA VAL A 117 -14.77 -2.60 -13.28
C VAL A 117 -15.86 -1.95 -12.44
N VAL A 118 -16.11 -0.65 -12.65
CA VAL A 118 -17.20 0.08 -11.99
C VAL A 118 -18.53 -0.62 -12.24
N ASN A 119 -18.91 -0.83 -13.49
CA ASN A 119 -20.18 -1.48 -13.85
C ASN A 119 -20.33 -2.89 -13.24
N THR A 120 -19.23 -3.65 -13.16
CA THR A 120 -19.21 -4.97 -12.50
C THR A 120 -19.53 -4.86 -11.01
N LEU A 121 -18.90 -3.91 -10.32
CA LEU A 121 -19.14 -3.65 -8.90
C LEU A 121 -20.60 -3.23 -8.63
N LEU A 122 -21.14 -2.32 -9.45
CA LEU A 122 -22.49 -1.76 -9.31
C LEU A 122 -23.61 -2.80 -9.49
N SER A 123 -23.43 -3.79 -10.37
CA SER A 123 -24.50 -4.71 -10.81
C SER A 123 -25.10 -5.61 -9.72
N GLY A 124 -24.43 -5.76 -8.58
CA GLY A 124 -24.86 -6.66 -7.50
C GLY A 124 -25.10 -5.99 -6.15
N VAL A 125 -25.22 -4.66 -6.12
CA VAL A 125 -25.58 -3.90 -4.91
C VAL A 125 -26.97 -4.31 -4.44
N SER A 126 -27.11 -4.63 -3.16
CA SER A 126 -28.34 -5.15 -2.55
C SER A 126 -28.87 -4.21 -1.48
N GLU A 127 -30.03 -3.61 -1.73
CA GLU A 127 -30.78 -2.83 -0.72
C GLU A 127 -30.99 -3.63 0.55
N ALA A 128 -31.36 -4.91 0.42
CA ALA A 128 -31.69 -5.76 1.57
C ALA A 128 -30.50 -5.97 2.50
N ASN A 129 -29.27 -6.01 1.96
CA ASN A 129 -28.05 -6.14 2.77
C ASN A 129 -27.76 -4.86 3.55
N ILE A 130 -27.89 -3.70 2.89
CA ILE A 130 -27.71 -2.39 3.53
C ILE A 130 -28.75 -2.24 4.64
N ARG A 131 -30.04 -2.47 4.33
CA ARG A 131 -31.13 -2.40 5.29
C ARG A 131 -30.95 -3.35 6.47
N SER A 132 -30.45 -4.56 6.24
CA SER A 132 -30.16 -5.53 7.32
C SER A 132 -29.06 -5.03 8.25
N THR A 133 -28.04 -4.37 7.70
CA THR A 133 -26.95 -3.78 8.49
C THR A 133 -27.44 -2.62 9.33
N ILE A 134 -28.21 -1.69 8.73
CA ILE A 134 -28.87 -0.59 9.45
C ILE A 134 -29.72 -1.14 10.60
N SER A 135 -30.58 -2.12 10.32
CA SER A 135 -31.48 -2.71 11.32
C SER A 135 -30.72 -3.35 12.49
N SER A 136 -29.56 -3.95 12.23
CA SER A 136 -28.73 -4.58 13.25
C SER A 136 -28.05 -3.54 14.14
N LEU A 137 -27.44 -2.51 13.54
CA LEU A 137 -26.81 -1.42 14.29
C LEU A 137 -27.83 -0.58 15.06
N ALA A 138 -29.01 -0.34 14.50
CA ALA A 138 -30.10 0.37 15.17
C ALA A 138 -30.81 -0.47 16.25
N SER A 139 -30.48 -1.75 16.40
CA SER A 139 -31.03 -2.60 17.46
C SER A 139 -30.31 -2.44 18.81
N PHE A 140 -29.08 -1.89 18.80
CA PHE A 140 -28.41 -1.50 20.03
C PHE A 140 -29.19 -0.36 20.69
N LYS A 141 -29.20 -0.33 22.03
CA LYS A 141 -29.84 0.77 22.77
C LYS A 141 -29.29 2.13 22.33
N ASN A 142 -27.97 2.21 22.20
CA ASN A 142 -27.20 3.29 21.61
C ASN A 142 -25.83 2.73 21.21
N ARG A 143 -25.03 3.49 20.47
CA ARG A 143 -23.64 3.18 20.17
C ARG A 143 -22.68 4.24 20.73
N TYR A 144 -23.04 4.87 21.83
CA TYR A 144 -22.30 5.99 22.41
C TYR A 144 -20.89 5.59 22.87
N TYR A 145 -19.91 6.48 22.69
CA TYR A 145 -18.47 6.16 22.81
C TYR A 145 -17.98 5.67 24.19
N THR A 146 -18.66 6.06 25.27
CA THR A 146 -18.37 5.60 26.64
C THR A 146 -19.29 4.48 27.12
N ALA A 147 -20.32 4.13 26.35
CA ALA A 147 -21.25 3.06 26.71
C ALA A 147 -20.68 1.69 26.30
N GLN A 148 -20.98 0.66 27.09
CA GLN A 148 -20.65 -0.72 26.73
C GLN A 148 -21.27 -1.11 25.37
N THR A 149 -22.49 -0.64 25.08
CA THR A 149 -23.17 -0.87 23.80
C THR A 149 -22.44 -0.21 22.62
N GLY A 150 -21.70 0.89 22.83
CA GLY A 150 -20.81 1.47 21.83
C GLY A 150 -19.61 0.58 21.52
N VAL A 151 -19.00 -0.01 22.55
CA VAL A 151 -17.94 -1.03 22.40
C VAL A 151 -18.47 -2.26 21.67
N ASP A 152 -19.67 -2.73 22.03
CA ASP A 152 -20.32 -3.88 21.42
C ASP A 152 -20.66 -3.62 19.94
N GLY A 153 -21.12 -2.41 19.60
CA GLY A 153 -21.35 -1.98 18.22
C GLY A 153 -20.07 -1.98 17.38
N SER A 154 -18.98 -1.41 17.91
CA SER A 154 -17.67 -1.45 17.25
C SER A 154 -17.15 -2.89 17.06
N ASN A 155 -17.30 -3.73 18.08
CA ASN A 155 -16.98 -5.16 17.99
C ASN A 155 -17.81 -5.88 16.92
N TRP A 156 -19.09 -5.55 16.81
CA TRP A 156 -19.98 -6.12 15.81
C TRP A 156 -19.51 -5.76 14.40
N ILE A 157 -19.18 -4.49 14.15
CA ILE A 157 -18.66 -4.02 12.84
C ILE A 157 -17.34 -4.73 12.50
N TYR A 158 -16.40 -4.78 13.45
CA TYR A 158 -15.13 -5.51 13.29
C TYR A 158 -15.38 -6.96 12.85
N ASN A 159 -16.30 -7.67 13.52
CA ASN A 159 -16.61 -9.06 13.21
C ASN A 159 -17.28 -9.22 11.84
N GLN A 160 -18.19 -8.32 11.45
CA GLN A 160 -18.80 -8.33 10.12
C GLN A 160 -17.75 -8.14 9.03
N TRP A 161 -16.89 -7.14 9.17
CA TRP A 161 -15.85 -6.83 8.20
C TRP A 161 -14.79 -7.94 8.14
N ALA A 162 -14.37 -8.50 9.28
CA ALA A 162 -13.46 -9.65 9.34
C ALA A 162 -14.02 -10.87 8.59
N SER A 163 -15.32 -11.15 8.76
CA SER A 163 -16.00 -12.23 8.07
C SER A 163 -16.02 -12.02 6.56
N LEU A 164 -16.29 -10.78 6.10
CA LEU A 164 -16.32 -10.45 4.67
C LEU A 164 -14.98 -10.69 3.98
N ILE A 165 -13.85 -10.46 4.64
CA ILE A 165 -12.51 -10.60 4.05
C ILE A 165 -11.84 -11.95 4.35
N GLN A 166 -12.56 -12.89 4.96
CA GLN A 166 -11.99 -14.17 5.36
C GLN A 166 -11.32 -14.89 4.17
N GLY A 167 -10.04 -15.24 4.33
CA GLY A 167 -9.26 -15.93 3.29
C GLY A 167 -8.55 -15.02 2.29
N LEU A 168 -8.70 -13.70 2.37
CA LEU A 168 -7.94 -12.75 1.57
C LEU A 168 -6.62 -12.42 2.27
N SER A 169 -5.49 -12.92 1.74
CA SER A 169 -4.16 -12.72 2.35
C SER A 169 -3.65 -11.27 2.31
N TYR A 170 -4.33 -10.41 1.56
CA TYR A 170 -3.96 -9.02 1.29
C TYR A 170 -4.95 -8.02 1.90
N ALA A 171 -5.83 -8.49 2.77
CA ALA A 171 -6.77 -7.66 3.49
C ALA A 171 -6.70 -7.99 4.99
N ASN A 172 -6.83 -6.97 5.82
CA ASN A 172 -6.93 -7.14 7.26
C ASN A 172 -7.93 -6.13 7.83
N VAL A 173 -8.43 -6.42 9.03
CA VAL A 173 -9.23 -5.49 9.82
C VAL A 173 -8.63 -5.42 11.22
N VAL A 174 -8.51 -4.21 11.74
CA VAL A 174 -7.92 -3.92 13.05
C VAL A 174 -8.82 -2.97 13.84
N LYS A 175 -8.66 -2.99 15.15
CA LYS A 175 -9.22 -1.98 16.05
C LYS A 175 -8.15 -0.94 16.33
N TYR A 176 -8.52 0.33 16.23
CA TYR A 176 -7.70 1.45 16.67
C TYR A 176 -8.22 1.91 18.03
N ASN A 177 -7.39 1.73 19.06
CA ASN A 177 -7.76 2.04 20.44
C ASN A 177 -7.54 3.52 20.73
N HIS A 178 -8.40 4.09 21.55
CA HIS A 178 -8.35 5.47 22.01
C HIS A 178 -8.18 5.52 23.53
N THR A 179 -8.10 6.72 24.11
CA THR A 179 -8.13 6.90 25.58
C THR A 179 -9.49 6.58 26.19
N TRP A 180 -10.51 6.33 25.37
CA TRP A 180 -11.84 5.84 25.78
C TRP A 180 -12.09 4.41 25.26
N ALA A 181 -13.16 3.79 25.78
CA ALA A 181 -13.40 2.35 25.61
C ALA A 181 -13.79 1.92 24.19
N GLN A 182 -14.59 2.71 23.46
CA GLN A 182 -15.02 2.37 22.10
C GLN A 182 -13.86 2.57 21.09
N PRO A 183 -13.37 1.50 20.44
CA PRO A 183 -12.33 1.64 19.41
C PRO A 183 -12.94 2.00 18.05
N SER A 184 -12.15 2.65 17.21
CA SER A 184 -12.44 2.74 15.78
C SER A 184 -12.09 1.43 15.07
N VAL A 185 -12.72 1.16 13.92
CA VAL A 185 -12.47 -0.05 13.12
C VAL A 185 -11.87 0.34 11.79
N ILE A 186 -10.73 -0.25 11.43
CA ILE A 186 -10.05 0.03 10.16
C ILE A 186 -9.88 -1.28 9.39
N LEU A 187 -10.55 -1.41 8.25
CA LEU A 187 -10.28 -2.46 7.28
C LEU A 187 -9.36 -1.92 6.19
N THR A 188 -8.29 -2.64 5.88
CA THR A 188 -7.37 -2.32 4.79
C THR A 188 -7.43 -3.43 3.73
N ILE A 189 -7.55 -3.03 2.46
CA ILE A 189 -7.27 -3.87 1.30
C ILE A 189 -6.01 -3.30 0.64
N GLU A 190 -4.90 -4.02 0.73
CA GLU A 190 -3.61 -3.56 0.26
C GLU A 190 -3.59 -3.43 -1.28
N GLY A 191 -3.01 -2.35 -1.81
CA GLY A 191 -2.88 -2.13 -3.25
C GLY A 191 -1.97 -3.15 -3.92
N SER A 192 -2.31 -3.58 -5.14
CA SER A 192 -1.54 -4.60 -5.88
C SER A 192 -0.30 -4.07 -6.60
N SER A 193 -0.25 -2.77 -6.93
CA SER A 193 0.87 -2.18 -7.68
C SER A 193 1.35 -0.83 -7.16
N GLN A 194 0.51 -0.11 -6.41
CA GLN A 194 0.80 1.20 -5.82
C GLN A 194 0.33 1.23 -4.35
N PRO A 195 0.82 0.33 -3.48
CA PRO A 195 0.32 0.19 -2.11
C PRO A 195 0.55 1.41 -1.22
N ASN A 196 1.48 2.29 -1.58
CA ASN A 196 1.80 3.50 -0.81
C ASN A 196 0.79 4.64 -1.01
N GLU A 197 -0.05 4.59 -2.04
CA GLU A 197 -1.13 5.56 -2.22
C GLU A 197 -2.41 5.01 -1.56
N VAL A 198 -3.03 5.83 -0.71
CA VAL A 198 -4.15 5.39 0.13
C VAL A 198 -5.43 6.14 -0.23
N VAL A 199 -6.49 5.38 -0.51
CA VAL A 199 -7.86 5.88 -0.70
C VAL A 199 -8.70 5.48 0.52
N ILE A 200 -9.40 6.42 1.12
CA ILE A 200 -10.20 6.20 2.32
C ILE A 200 -11.69 6.39 2.02
N LEU A 201 -12.51 5.46 2.52
CA LEU A 201 -13.96 5.57 2.62
C LEU A 201 -14.32 5.48 4.11
N GLY A 202 -14.93 6.52 4.65
CA GLY A 202 -15.17 6.69 6.09
C GLY A 202 -16.64 6.88 6.43
N SER A 203 -16.99 6.58 7.68
CA SER A 203 -18.29 6.77 8.32
C SER A 203 -18.09 6.60 9.83
N HIS A 204 -18.86 7.29 10.67
CA HIS A 204 -18.73 7.09 12.12
C HIS A 204 -19.63 5.96 12.62
N LEU A 205 -19.23 5.30 13.71
CA LEU A 205 -19.90 4.12 14.23
C LEU A 205 -20.71 4.36 15.51
N ASP A 206 -20.53 5.52 16.14
CA ASP A 206 -21.25 5.89 17.36
C ASP A 206 -22.67 6.40 17.07
N SER A 207 -23.39 6.71 18.15
CA SER A 207 -24.67 7.41 18.09
C SER A 207 -24.94 8.10 19.42
N ILE A 208 -25.64 9.23 19.38
CA ILE A 208 -25.98 10.02 20.57
C ILE A 208 -27.48 10.29 20.70
N GLY A 209 -27.90 10.56 21.94
CA GLY A 209 -29.20 11.17 22.21
C GLY A 209 -29.20 11.88 23.57
N SER A 210 -30.27 12.62 23.86
CA SER A 210 -30.41 13.37 25.12
C SER A 210 -30.29 12.43 26.33
N GLY A 211 -29.17 12.50 27.06
CA GLY A 211 -28.78 11.56 28.13
C GLY A 211 -27.51 10.74 27.88
N GLY A 212 -26.80 10.96 26.76
CA GLY A 212 -25.48 10.37 26.47
C GLY A 212 -25.50 8.84 26.53
N ALA A 213 -24.59 8.25 27.31
CA ALA A 213 -24.48 6.79 27.47
C ALA A 213 -25.78 6.10 27.94
N SER A 214 -26.67 6.84 28.61
CA SER A 214 -27.93 6.31 29.14
C SER A 214 -29.10 6.44 28.16
N ALA A 215 -28.97 7.25 27.11
CA ALA A 215 -30.03 7.53 26.15
C ALA A 215 -30.37 6.30 25.30
N THR A 216 -31.59 6.27 24.77
CA THR A 216 -31.94 5.40 23.64
C THR A 216 -31.67 6.20 22.37
N ALA A 217 -30.72 5.76 21.57
CA ALA A 217 -30.25 6.43 20.36
C ALA A 217 -29.98 5.37 19.28
N PRO A 218 -31.02 4.91 18.56
CA PRO A 218 -30.84 3.85 17.57
C PRO A 218 -29.89 4.29 16.44
N GLY A 219 -29.82 5.58 16.11
CA GLY A 219 -28.83 6.11 15.17
C GLY A 219 -28.91 5.41 13.82
N ALA A 220 -30.12 5.26 13.28
CA ALA A 220 -30.37 4.44 12.10
C ALA A 220 -29.92 5.12 10.82
N ASP A 221 -30.18 6.42 10.69
CA ASP A 221 -29.57 7.23 9.64
C ASP A 221 -28.16 7.64 10.03
N ASP A 222 -28.00 8.01 11.30
CA ASP A 222 -26.84 8.69 11.87
C ASP A 222 -26.12 7.81 12.91
N ASP A 223 -25.06 7.08 12.55
CA ASP A 223 -24.64 6.82 11.16
C ASP A 223 -24.56 5.33 10.83
N ALA A 224 -25.55 4.57 11.30
CA ALA A 224 -25.70 3.18 10.87
C ALA A 224 -25.88 3.07 9.34
N SER A 225 -26.40 4.11 8.68
CA SER A 225 -26.58 4.13 7.23
C SER A 225 -25.25 4.26 6.46
N GLY A 226 -24.32 5.10 6.91
CA GLY A 226 -22.95 5.20 6.38
C GLY A 226 -22.18 3.90 6.59
N ILE A 227 -22.21 3.32 7.79
CA ILE A 227 -21.54 2.03 8.07
C ILE A 227 -22.13 0.91 7.22
N ALA A 228 -23.46 0.88 7.03
CA ALA A 228 -24.12 -0.07 6.14
C ALA A 228 -23.70 0.11 4.67
N THR A 229 -23.54 1.35 4.24
CA THR A 229 -23.03 1.72 2.91
C THR A 229 -21.61 1.18 2.72
N LEU A 230 -20.69 1.43 3.66
CA LEU A 230 -19.31 0.89 3.61
C LEU A 230 -19.30 -0.64 3.59
N THR A 231 -20.13 -1.27 4.43
CA THR A 231 -20.21 -2.74 4.54
C THR A 231 -20.64 -3.39 3.22
N GLU A 232 -21.61 -2.81 2.52
CA GLU A 232 -22.02 -3.31 1.20
C GLU A 232 -20.96 -3.03 0.13
N ILE A 233 -20.23 -1.91 0.19
CA ILE A 233 -19.09 -1.64 -0.71
C ILE A 233 -18.03 -2.74 -0.54
N ILE A 234 -17.64 -3.06 0.70
CA ILE A 234 -16.68 -4.12 1.03
C ILE A 234 -17.18 -5.46 0.48
N ARG A 235 -18.44 -5.82 0.75
CA ARG A 235 -19.04 -7.08 0.25
C ARG A 235 -19.01 -7.15 -1.27
N ARG A 236 -19.30 -6.06 -1.98
CA ARG A 236 -19.21 -6.00 -3.45
C ARG A 236 -17.79 -6.14 -3.95
N ALA A 237 -16.83 -5.47 -3.33
CA ALA A 237 -15.42 -5.61 -3.66
C ALA A 237 -14.99 -7.09 -3.53
N VAL A 238 -15.25 -7.72 -2.39
CA VAL A 238 -14.87 -9.12 -2.17
C VAL A 238 -15.61 -10.09 -3.09
N ALA A 239 -16.94 -9.95 -3.22
CA ALA A 239 -17.75 -10.88 -4.02
C ALA A 239 -17.42 -10.85 -5.52
N THR A 240 -16.87 -9.74 -6.01
CA THR A 240 -16.40 -9.60 -7.39
C THR A 240 -14.92 -9.88 -7.54
N GLY A 241 -14.22 -10.26 -6.46
CA GLY A 241 -12.77 -10.47 -6.44
C GLY A 241 -11.95 -9.21 -6.73
N TYR A 242 -12.50 -8.03 -6.45
CA TYR A 242 -11.85 -6.75 -6.71
C TYR A 242 -10.49 -6.65 -6.00
N ARG A 243 -9.44 -6.41 -6.80
CA ARG A 243 -8.07 -6.18 -6.35
C ARG A 243 -7.67 -4.75 -6.76
N PRO A 244 -7.63 -3.79 -5.82
CA PRO A 244 -7.30 -2.42 -6.15
C PRO A 244 -5.81 -2.28 -6.52
N ALA A 245 -5.47 -1.28 -7.33
CA ALA A 245 -4.07 -0.96 -7.64
C ALA A 245 -3.41 -0.22 -6.47
N LYS A 246 -4.15 0.72 -5.86
CA LYS A 246 -3.77 1.49 -4.66
C LYS A 246 -4.40 0.90 -3.40
N THR A 247 -3.87 1.22 -2.23
CA THR A 247 -4.43 0.73 -0.97
C THR A 247 -5.78 1.40 -0.69
N VAL A 248 -6.79 0.60 -0.34
CA VAL A 248 -8.11 1.10 0.06
C VAL A 248 -8.31 0.82 1.55
N LYS A 249 -8.73 1.84 2.30
CA LYS A 249 -9.10 1.72 3.70
C LYS A 249 -10.55 2.09 3.92
N PHE A 250 -11.24 1.29 4.70
CA PHE A 250 -12.59 1.55 5.21
C PHE A 250 -12.48 1.82 6.69
N ILE A 251 -13.02 2.94 7.15
CA ILE A 251 -12.89 3.36 8.55
C ILE A 251 -14.26 3.61 9.16
N GLY A 252 -14.52 2.93 10.28
CA GLY A 252 -15.60 3.25 11.22
C GLY A 252 -15.04 4.10 12.36
N TYR A 253 -15.25 5.41 12.35
CA TYR A 253 -14.71 6.34 13.34
C TYR A 253 -15.49 6.31 14.65
N ALA A 254 -14.78 6.34 15.78
CA ALA A 254 -15.41 6.36 17.09
C ALA A 254 -15.50 7.80 17.59
N ALA A 255 -16.50 8.09 18.43
CA ALA A 255 -16.62 9.39 19.11
C ALA A 255 -16.65 10.59 18.15
N GLU A 256 -17.35 10.46 17.01
CA GLU A 256 -17.64 11.59 16.12
C GLU A 256 -18.53 12.61 16.86
N GLU A 257 -19.55 12.09 17.54
CA GLU A 257 -20.67 12.83 18.12
C GLU A 257 -20.29 13.76 19.27
N VAL A 258 -19.05 13.60 19.75
CA VAL A 258 -18.45 14.35 20.87
C VAL A 258 -17.19 15.11 20.44
N GLY A 259 -17.16 15.49 19.16
CA GLY A 259 -16.18 16.41 18.59
C GLY A 259 -15.09 15.75 17.74
N LEU A 260 -15.49 14.83 16.86
CA LEU A 260 -14.64 14.25 15.80
C LEU A 260 -13.38 13.54 16.32
N ARG A 261 -13.43 13.03 17.55
CA ARG A 261 -12.23 12.65 18.31
C ARG A 261 -11.50 11.47 17.67
N GLY A 262 -12.24 10.48 17.18
CA GLY A 262 -11.65 9.29 16.57
C GLY A 262 -11.00 9.57 15.21
N SER A 263 -11.66 10.32 14.33
CA SER A 263 -11.06 10.72 13.05
C SER A 263 -9.90 11.69 13.24
N GLN A 264 -9.95 12.58 14.23
CA GLN A 264 -8.85 13.47 14.59
C GLN A 264 -7.60 12.69 15.01
N ALA A 265 -7.74 11.70 15.91
CA ALA A 265 -6.63 10.85 16.33
C ALA A 265 -5.99 10.11 15.14
N ILE A 266 -6.82 9.45 14.33
CA ILE A 266 -6.35 8.68 13.16
C ILE A 266 -5.68 9.58 12.12
N ALA A 267 -6.28 10.72 11.77
CA ALA A 267 -5.73 11.63 10.78
C ALA A 267 -4.41 12.26 11.28
N THR A 268 -4.27 12.53 12.59
CA THR A 268 -3.02 12.99 13.21
C THR A 268 -1.93 11.95 13.09
N ASP A 269 -2.23 10.70 13.44
CA ASP A 269 -1.28 9.60 13.30
C ASP A 269 -0.82 9.42 11.85
N TYR A 270 -1.73 9.54 10.89
CA TYR A 270 -1.42 9.39 9.47
C TYR A 270 -0.54 10.53 8.96
N GLN A 271 -0.79 11.77 9.41
CA GLN A 271 0.05 12.92 9.11
C GLN A 271 1.45 12.75 9.71
N ASN A 272 1.55 12.36 10.98
CA ASN A 272 2.82 12.13 11.68
C ASN A 272 3.65 11.02 11.06
N GLN A 273 2.99 9.96 10.57
CA GLN A 273 3.64 8.85 9.86
C GLN A 273 3.94 9.17 8.39
N GLY A 274 3.50 10.31 7.86
CA GLY A 274 3.69 10.69 6.46
C GLY A 274 2.94 9.78 5.48
N ILE A 275 1.79 9.22 5.89
CA ILE A 275 0.98 8.35 5.03
C ILE A 275 0.41 9.16 3.87
N ASN A 276 0.64 8.67 2.64
CA ASN A 276 0.20 9.34 1.42
C ASN A 276 -1.26 9.02 1.08
N VAL A 277 -2.18 9.67 1.80
CA VAL A 277 -3.62 9.63 1.50
C VAL A 277 -3.91 10.56 0.32
N ILE A 278 -4.51 10.01 -0.74
CA ILE A 278 -4.80 10.72 -2.00
C ILE A 278 -6.28 11.04 -2.19
N GLY A 279 -7.12 10.68 -1.22
CA GLY A 279 -8.53 11.02 -1.22
C GLY A 279 -9.30 10.32 -0.11
N VAL A 280 -10.16 11.07 0.56
CA VAL A 280 -11.09 10.62 1.60
C VAL A 280 -12.51 10.95 1.15
N VAL A 281 -13.43 10.00 1.27
CA VAL A 281 -14.87 10.29 1.15
C VAL A 281 -15.56 9.86 2.44
N GLN A 282 -16.30 10.78 3.04
CA GLN A 282 -17.12 10.53 4.22
C GLN A 282 -18.55 10.23 3.80
N PHE A 283 -19.11 9.15 4.34
CA PHE A 283 -20.53 8.85 4.28
C PHE A 283 -21.06 9.00 5.69
N ASP A 284 -21.80 10.08 5.91
CA ASP A 284 -22.46 10.40 7.16
C ASP A 284 -23.88 10.78 6.78
N MET A 285 -24.86 10.01 7.24
CA MET A 285 -26.27 10.05 6.85
C MET A 285 -26.48 9.86 5.33
N THR A 286 -27.02 8.69 4.96
CA THR A 286 -27.15 8.27 3.56
C THR A 286 -28.55 7.84 3.16
N ASN A 287 -29.53 7.83 4.06
CA ASN A 287 -30.76 7.07 3.84
C ASN A 287 -32.04 7.88 3.77
N TYR A 288 -32.11 9.08 4.36
CA TYR A 288 -33.30 9.91 4.30
C TYR A 288 -33.28 10.87 3.10
N ALA A 289 -34.25 10.68 2.20
CA ALA A 289 -34.40 11.48 0.99
C ALA A 289 -35.18 12.79 1.25
N GLY A 290 -34.57 13.73 1.98
CA GLY A 290 -35.21 14.97 2.43
C GLY A 290 -35.34 16.09 1.40
N SER A 291 -34.51 16.06 0.35
CA SER A 291 -34.41 17.15 -0.64
C SER A 291 -34.73 16.70 -2.07
N SER A 292 -34.82 17.67 -2.99
CA SER A 292 -35.17 17.42 -4.40
C SER A 292 -34.08 16.71 -5.21
N SER A 293 -32.81 16.93 -4.90
CA SER A 293 -31.68 16.23 -5.53
C SER A 293 -31.35 14.96 -4.76
N ASP A 294 -30.88 13.93 -5.48
CA ASP A 294 -30.57 12.63 -4.90
C ASP A 294 -29.36 12.65 -3.96
N ILE A 295 -28.31 13.41 -4.30
CA ILE A 295 -27.07 13.49 -3.52
C ILE A 295 -26.62 14.96 -3.45
N TRP A 296 -26.28 15.45 -2.27
CA TRP A 296 -25.76 16.80 -2.07
C TRP A 296 -24.26 16.75 -1.77
N ILE A 297 -23.45 17.51 -2.52
CA ILE A 297 -22.01 17.60 -2.29
C ILE A 297 -21.72 18.84 -1.43
N TYR A 298 -21.22 18.63 -0.22
CA TYR A 298 -20.87 19.75 0.66
C TYR A 298 -19.57 20.42 0.19
N GLN A 299 -19.49 21.76 0.29
CA GLN A 299 -18.40 22.55 -0.34
C GLN A 299 -17.39 23.14 0.65
N ASP A 300 -17.74 23.27 1.93
CA ASP A 300 -16.87 23.76 2.99
C ASP A 300 -16.11 22.60 3.67
N TYR A 301 -14.87 22.85 4.09
CA TYR A 301 -13.98 21.83 4.68
C TYR A 301 -13.77 20.59 3.79
N THR A 302 -13.87 20.78 2.47
CA THR A 302 -13.72 19.75 1.44
C THR A 302 -12.90 20.28 0.27
N ASN A 303 -12.57 19.41 -0.69
CA ASN A 303 -11.75 19.78 -1.84
C ASN A 303 -12.57 19.88 -3.12
N ALA A 304 -12.58 21.08 -3.72
CA ALA A 304 -13.33 21.38 -4.93
C ALA A 304 -13.05 20.40 -6.08
N ALA A 305 -11.79 20.00 -6.29
CA ALA A 305 -11.42 19.04 -7.34
C ALA A 305 -12.01 17.64 -7.08
N GLN A 306 -11.99 17.18 -5.83
CA GLN A 306 -12.57 15.88 -5.46
C GLN A 306 -14.11 15.93 -5.48
N ASN A 307 -14.70 17.05 -5.04
CA ASN A 307 -16.13 17.30 -5.13
C ASN A 307 -16.61 17.23 -6.59
N GLN A 308 -15.89 17.87 -7.51
CA GLN A 308 -16.17 17.77 -8.94
C GLN A 308 -16.00 16.34 -9.44
N PHE A 309 -14.96 15.63 -9.01
CA PHE A 309 -14.78 14.21 -9.36
C PHE A 309 -15.97 13.35 -8.92
N LEU A 310 -16.52 13.55 -7.71
CA LEU A 310 -17.73 12.85 -7.28
C LEU A 310 -18.93 13.16 -8.17
N ILE A 311 -19.13 14.42 -8.55
CA ILE A 311 -20.18 14.84 -9.49
C ILE A 311 -20.01 14.14 -10.84
N ASP A 312 -18.79 14.11 -11.37
CA ASP A 312 -18.47 13.48 -12.65
C ASP A 312 -18.71 11.95 -12.60
N LEU A 313 -18.41 11.29 -11.49
CA LEU A 313 -18.70 9.87 -11.27
C LEU A 313 -20.21 9.61 -11.26
N ILE A 314 -20.98 10.45 -10.59
CA ILE A 314 -22.45 10.33 -10.55
C ILE A 314 -23.02 10.47 -11.96
N GLN A 315 -22.58 11.49 -12.71
CA GLN A 315 -23.01 11.74 -14.09
C GLN A 315 -22.59 10.63 -15.06
N THR A 316 -21.42 10.01 -14.83
CA THR A 316 -20.89 8.96 -15.73
C THR A 316 -21.57 7.61 -15.50
N TYR A 317 -21.77 7.21 -14.25
CA TYR A 317 -22.15 5.84 -13.89
C TYR A 317 -23.59 5.68 -13.43
N THR A 318 -24.31 6.79 -13.26
CA THR A 318 -25.68 6.78 -12.74
C THR A 318 -26.54 7.81 -13.47
N SER A 319 -27.83 7.85 -13.13
CA SER A 319 -28.75 8.90 -13.57
C SER A 319 -29.21 9.78 -12.41
N TYR A 320 -28.46 9.81 -11.31
CA TYR A 320 -28.83 10.52 -10.09
C TYR A 320 -28.54 12.03 -10.24
N THR A 321 -29.38 12.82 -9.58
CA THR A 321 -29.28 14.28 -9.55
C THR A 321 -28.38 14.74 -8.41
N THR A 322 -27.65 15.83 -8.63
CA THR A 322 -26.72 16.40 -7.63
C THR A 322 -27.09 17.82 -7.25
N GLY A 323 -26.99 18.13 -5.96
CA GLY A 323 -27.04 19.47 -5.41
C GLY A 323 -25.72 19.84 -4.71
N THR A 324 -25.57 21.10 -4.30
CA THR A 324 -24.44 21.56 -3.48
C THR A 324 -24.93 22.32 -2.26
N SER A 325 -24.26 22.15 -1.12
CA SER A 325 -24.63 22.80 0.15
C SER A 325 -23.40 23.06 1.01
N ASN A 326 -23.58 23.72 2.15
CA ASN A 326 -22.55 23.92 3.15
C ASN A 326 -23.11 23.49 4.51
N CYS A 327 -22.28 22.90 5.36
CA CYS A 327 -22.68 22.44 6.70
C CYS A 327 -22.20 23.37 7.82
N GLY A 328 -21.09 24.06 7.62
CA GLY A 328 -20.33 24.84 8.60
C GLY A 328 -19.21 24.05 9.31
N TYR A 329 -18.52 24.73 10.22
CA TYR A 329 -17.33 24.21 10.91
C TYR A 329 -17.56 22.87 11.62
N GLY A 330 -16.68 21.90 11.34
CA GLY A 330 -16.59 20.63 12.07
C GLY A 330 -17.82 19.75 11.96
N CYS A 331 -18.43 19.67 10.77
CA CYS A 331 -19.72 19.00 10.62
C CYS A 331 -19.69 17.47 10.50
N SER A 332 -18.53 16.86 10.22
CA SER A 332 -18.30 15.41 10.27
C SER A 332 -16.80 15.10 10.09
N ASP A 333 -16.42 13.81 10.11
CA ASP A 333 -15.03 13.33 10.12
C ASP A 333 -14.15 13.76 8.93
N HIS A 334 -14.74 14.12 7.78
CA HIS A 334 -13.98 14.62 6.62
C HIS A 334 -13.16 15.88 6.98
N ALA A 335 -13.67 16.70 7.90
CA ALA A 335 -12.99 17.91 8.34
C ALA A 335 -11.68 17.61 9.10
N SER A 336 -11.59 16.48 9.82
CA SER A 336 -10.35 16.01 10.45
C SER A 336 -9.22 15.76 9.44
N TRP A 337 -9.58 15.29 8.23
CA TRP A 337 -8.65 15.03 7.13
C TRP A 337 -8.31 16.30 6.35
N HIS A 338 -9.31 17.12 6.03
CA HIS A 338 -9.12 18.40 5.33
C HIS A 338 -8.17 19.33 6.10
N ASN A 339 -8.37 19.48 7.41
CA ASN A 339 -7.54 20.36 8.26
C ASN A 339 -6.09 19.89 8.40
N ARG A 340 -5.75 18.67 7.94
CA ARG A 340 -4.39 18.11 7.96
C ARG A 340 -3.73 18.06 6.58
N GLY A 341 -4.40 18.57 5.57
CA GLY A 341 -3.82 18.69 4.25
C GLY A 341 -4.27 17.65 3.23
N TYR A 342 -5.22 16.78 3.61
CA TYR A 342 -5.65 15.67 2.77
C TYR A 342 -6.88 16.03 1.95
N ALA A 343 -6.98 15.44 0.75
CA ALA A 343 -8.16 15.59 -0.09
C ALA A 343 -9.36 14.86 0.55
N ALA A 344 -10.46 15.55 0.83
CA ALA A 344 -11.65 15.06 1.49
C ALA A 344 -12.95 15.61 0.84
N SER A 345 -13.99 14.79 0.81
CA SER A 345 -15.33 15.13 0.32
C SER A 345 -16.41 14.48 1.18
N MET A 346 -17.58 15.11 1.23
CA MET A 346 -18.77 14.58 1.93
C MET A 346 -20.00 14.67 1.02
N PRO A 347 -20.35 13.59 0.29
CA PRO A 347 -21.69 13.43 -0.26
C PRO A 347 -22.69 13.16 0.87
N PHE A 348 -23.80 13.90 0.86
CA PHE A 348 -24.81 13.87 1.91
C PHE A 348 -26.22 13.65 1.35
N GLU A 349 -27.11 13.10 2.17
CA GLU A 349 -28.47 12.69 1.79
C GLU A 349 -29.41 13.82 1.35
N ALA A 350 -29.19 15.04 1.85
CA ALA A 350 -30.07 16.19 1.70
C ALA A 350 -29.32 17.53 1.74
N LYS A 351 -30.01 18.61 1.38
CA LYS A 351 -29.52 19.97 1.61
C LYS A 351 -29.46 20.24 3.11
N PHE A 352 -28.50 21.04 3.57
CA PHE A 352 -28.45 21.45 4.98
C PHE A 352 -29.78 22.11 5.40
N GLY A 353 -30.33 21.68 6.54
CA GLY A 353 -31.65 22.08 7.06
C GLY A 353 -32.86 21.32 6.48
N GLU A 354 -32.64 20.40 5.54
CA GLU A 354 -33.67 19.50 4.98
C GLU A 354 -33.35 18.01 5.24
N HIS A 355 -32.34 17.73 6.08
CA HIS A 355 -31.93 16.37 6.47
C HIS A 355 -32.93 15.73 7.44
N ASN A 356 -32.69 14.46 7.81
CA ASN A 356 -33.58 13.73 8.71
C ASN A 356 -33.83 14.49 10.03
N PRO A 357 -35.08 14.93 10.32
CA PRO A 357 -35.37 15.76 11.50
C PRO A 357 -35.40 14.96 12.82
N SER A 358 -35.07 13.65 12.77
CA SER A 358 -35.09 12.76 13.94
C SER A 358 -33.70 12.44 14.48
N ILE A 359 -32.62 12.91 13.84
CA ILE A 359 -31.23 12.66 14.26
C ILE A 359 -31.01 13.02 15.73
N HIS A 360 -30.05 12.36 16.37
CA HIS A 360 -29.74 12.51 17.79
C HIS A 360 -30.91 12.30 18.77
N THR A 361 -31.96 11.57 18.35
CA THR A 361 -33.09 11.21 19.22
C THR A 361 -33.38 9.71 19.20
N ALA A 362 -34.23 9.26 20.13
CA ALA A 362 -34.76 7.91 20.11
C ALA A 362 -35.61 7.59 18.86
N ASN A 363 -35.98 8.61 18.09
CA ASN A 363 -36.77 8.47 16.87
C ASN A 363 -35.91 8.37 15.61
N ASP A 364 -34.58 8.52 15.67
CA ASP A 364 -33.73 8.18 14.53
C ASP A 364 -33.74 6.66 14.32
N THR A 365 -34.71 6.22 13.55
CA THR A 365 -35.04 4.82 13.32
C THR A 365 -35.19 4.61 11.83
N LEU A 366 -34.91 3.38 11.37
CA LEU A 366 -35.07 3.04 9.95
C LEU A 366 -36.47 3.39 9.42
N ALA A 367 -37.52 3.29 10.25
CA ALA A 367 -38.87 3.68 9.88
C ALA A 367 -39.00 5.17 9.53
N ASN A 368 -38.36 6.03 10.32
CA ASN A 368 -38.36 7.48 10.10
C ASN A 368 -37.38 7.91 9.00
N SER A 369 -36.36 7.10 8.68
CA SER A 369 -35.53 7.24 7.47
C SER A 369 -36.20 6.70 6.19
N GLY A 370 -37.50 6.39 6.21
CA GLY A 370 -38.27 5.91 5.04
C GLY A 370 -38.55 4.40 4.99
N GLY A 371 -38.13 3.63 6.00
CA GLY A 371 -38.45 2.22 6.19
C GLY A 371 -37.71 1.24 5.26
N ASN A 372 -36.78 1.74 4.43
CA ASN A 372 -36.00 0.97 3.47
C ASN A 372 -34.59 1.59 3.31
N ALA A 373 -33.72 0.98 2.52
CA ALA A 373 -32.35 1.46 2.25
C ALA A 373 -32.13 1.92 0.79
N ASN A 374 -33.19 2.31 0.07
CA ASN A 374 -33.08 2.67 -1.36
C ASN A 374 -32.22 3.92 -1.59
N HIS A 375 -32.20 4.87 -0.64
CA HIS A 375 -31.38 6.06 -0.78
C HIS A 375 -29.91 5.74 -0.51
N SER A 376 -29.60 4.95 0.53
CA SER A 376 -28.24 4.43 0.78
C SER A 376 -27.67 3.60 -0.38
N VAL A 377 -28.51 2.94 -1.20
CA VAL A 377 -28.05 2.28 -2.44
C VAL A 377 -27.36 3.28 -3.38
N LYS A 378 -27.82 4.54 -3.46
CA LYS A 378 -27.22 5.57 -4.30
C LYS A 378 -25.81 5.92 -3.80
N PHE A 379 -25.64 6.08 -2.50
CA PHE A 379 -24.35 6.32 -1.85
C PHE A 379 -23.40 5.15 -1.98
N CYS A 380 -23.89 3.91 -1.84
CA CYS A 380 -23.10 2.70 -2.07
C CYS A 380 -22.56 2.63 -3.50
N LYS A 381 -23.39 2.97 -4.51
CA LYS A 381 -22.96 3.03 -5.91
C LYS A 381 -21.92 4.13 -6.14
N LEU A 382 -22.11 5.31 -5.55
CA LEU A 382 -21.11 6.38 -5.59
C LEU A 382 -19.78 5.93 -4.96
N GLY A 383 -19.82 5.30 -3.78
CA GLY A 383 -18.63 4.79 -3.10
C GLY A 383 -17.90 3.71 -3.89
N LEU A 384 -18.62 2.80 -4.56
CA LEU A 384 -18.03 1.81 -5.46
C LEU A 384 -17.36 2.47 -6.67
N ALA A 385 -18.00 3.47 -7.28
CA ALA A 385 -17.42 4.20 -8.41
C ALA A 385 -16.18 5.00 -7.98
N TYR A 386 -16.25 5.69 -6.85
CA TYR A 386 -15.12 6.42 -6.26
C TYR A 386 -13.94 5.50 -5.95
N MET A 387 -14.17 4.38 -5.27
CA MET A 387 -13.14 3.39 -4.98
C MET A 387 -12.52 2.83 -6.26
N ALA A 388 -13.33 2.43 -7.25
CA ALA A 388 -12.85 1.81 -8.48
C ALA A 388 -12.12 2.77 -9.41
N GLU A 389 -12.49 4.05 -9.41
CA GLU A 389 -11.86 5.06 -10.25
C GLU A 389 -10.67 5.73 -9.57
N LEU A 390 -10.67 5.95 -8.25
CA LEU A 390 -9.52 6.53 -7.58
C LEU A 390 -8.44 5.48 -7.27
N ALA A 391 -8.84 4.34 -6.68
CA ALA A 391 -7.89 3.29 -6.33
C ALA A 391 -7.43 2.47 -7.54
N LYS A 392 -8.22 2.45 -8.63
CA LYS A 392 -8.03 1.62 -9.83
C LYS A 392 -7.94 0.13 -9.46
N GLY A 393 -7.78 -0.74 -10.45
CA GLY A 393 -7.64 -2.19 -10.24
C GLY A 393 -8.68 -2.98 -11.02
N ASN A 394 -8.74 -4.29 -10.76
CA ASN A 394 -9.52 -5.25 -11.56
C ASN A 394 -10.44 -6.09 -10.67
N THR A 395 -11.59 -6.55 -11.17
CA THR A 395 -12.44 -7.57 -10.52
C THR A 395 -11.96 -8.98 -10.86
N GLY A 396 -11.90 -9.85 -9.86
CA GLY A 396 -11.50 -11.27 -9.93
C GLY A 396 -12.65 -12.24 -10.26
N GLY A 397 -13.84 -11.73 -10.60
CA GLY A 397 -15.01 -12.54 -10.92
C GLY A 397 -16.05 -11.79 -11.75
N GLY A 398 -15.82 -11.62 -13.05
CA GLY A 398 -16.90 -11.85 -14.01
C GLY A 398 -17.16 -13.36 -14.00
N CYS A 399 -18.42 -13.80 -14.02
CA CYS A 399 -18.75 -15.23 -14.00
C CYS A 399 -17.76 -16.02 -14.85
N SER A 400 -17.16 -17.05 -14.27
CA SER A 400 -16.13 -17.84 -14.94
C SER A 400 -16.61 -19.27 -15.20
N PRO A 401 -16.54 -19.74 -16.45
CA PRO A 401 -16.12 -18.93 -17.59
C PRO A 401 -17.26 -18.04 -18.10
N ASN A 402 -16.93 -16.78 -18.36
CA ASN A 402 -17.76 -15.87 -19.13
C ASN A 402 -17.75 -16.45 -20.54
N PRO A 403 -18.88 -16.58 -21.26
CA PRO A 403 -18.85 -17.07 -22.63
C PRO A 403 -17.83 -16.24 -23.42
N THR A 404 -16.76 -16.88 -23.85
CA THR A 404 -15.83 -16.31 -24.81
C THR A 404 -16.06 -17.06 -26.10
N ALA A 405 -16.77 -16.42 -27.02
CA ALA A 405 -16.88 -16.91 -28.39
C ALA A 405 -15.58 -16.55 -29.10
N ASN A 406 -14.94 -17.54 -29.74
CA ASN A 406 -13.78 -17.33 -30.58
C ASN A 406 -13.92 -18.22 -31.81
N ALA A 407 -14.22 -17.61 -32.95
CA ALA A 407 -14.40 -18.27 -34.23
C ALA A 407 -13.06 -18.58 -34.94
N GLY A 408 -11.95 -18.08 -34.39
CA GLY A 408 -10.63 -18.10 -35.01
C GLY A 408 -10.41 -16.88 -35.93
N PRO A 409 -9.17 -16.64 -36.37
CA PRO A 409 -8.86 -15.57 -37.31
C PRO A 409 -9.51 -15.85 -38.68
N ASP A 410 -9.71 -14.80 -39.48
CA ASP A 410 -10.12 -14.94 -40.89
C ASP A 410 -9.15 -15.87 -41.64
N VAL A 411 -9.71 -16.82 -42.39
CA VAL A 411 -8.93 -17.85 -43.08
C VAL A 411 -9.24 -17.83 -44.58
N SER A 412 -8.23 -18.06 -45.41
CA SER A 412 -8.41 -18.25 -46.84
C SER A 412 -8.18 -19.72 -47.19
N ILE A 413 -9.14 -20.34 -47.88
CA ILE A 413 -9.03 -21.72 -48.35
C ILE A 413 -9.21 -21.80 -49.86
N CYS A 414 -8.58 -22.80 -50.48
CA CYS A 414 -8.81 -23.10 -51.88
C CYS A 414 -10.22 -23.67 -52.11
N PRO A 415 -10.83 -23.43 -53.28
CA PRO A 415 -12.10 -24.05 -53.65
C PRO A 415 -12.04 -25.58 -53.48
N GLY A 416 -13.02 -26.15 -52.76
CA GLY A 416 -13.12 -27.59 -52.52
C GLY A 416 -12.36 -28.11 -51.29
N ASN A 417 -11.56 -27.28 -50.63
CA ASN A 417 -10.91 -27.64 -49.36
C ASN A 417 -11.82 -27.37 -48.17
N SER A 418 -11.48 -27.99 -47.03
CA SER A 418 -12.11 -27.72 -45.74
C SER A 418 -11.10 -27.11 -44.77
N VAL A 419 -11.57 -26.28 -43.86
CA VAL A 419 -10.77 -25.70 -42.76
C VAL A 419 -11.50 -25.89 -41.46
N THR A 420 -10.75 -26.14 -40.39
CA THR A 420 -11.30 -26.14 -39.04
C THR A 420 -11.27 -24.72 -38.49
N ILE A 421 -12.44 -24.21 -38.13
CA ILE A 421 -12.62 -22.91 -37.48
C ILE A 421 -13.14 -23.11 -36.06
N GLY A 422 -12.93 -22.10 -35.21
CA GLY A 422 -13.20 -22.17 -33.77
C GLY A 422 -12.03 -22.65 -32.92
N THR A 423 -12.13 -22.47 -31.61
CA THR A 423 -11.12 -22.89 -30.63
C THR A 423 -11.54 -24.14 -29.84
N ALA A 424 -10.59 -24.77 -29.14
CA ALA A 424 -10.85 -25.95 -28.33
C ALA A 424 -12.01 -25.74 -27.34
N ALA A 425 -12.78 -26.80 -27.10
CA ALA A 425 -13.94 -26.76 -26.23
C ALA A 425 -13.53 -26.42 -24.78
N GLN A 426 -14.08 -25.32 -24.29
CA GLN A 426 -13.94 -24.92 -22.90
C GLN A 426 -15.04 -25.59 -22.05
N SER A 427 -14.66 -26.10 -20.88
CA SER A 427 -15.60 -26.69 -19.90
C SER A 427 -16.68 -25.68 -19.51
N GLY A 428 -17.92 -26.14 -19.33
CA GLY A 428 -19.06 -25.29 -18.94
C GLY A 428 -19.68 -24.44 -20.05
N HIS A 429 -19.23 -24.59 -21.30
CA HIS A 429 -19.77 -23.88 -22.47
C HIS A 429 -20.58 -24.79 -23.38
N SER A 430 -21.58 -24.20 -24.03
CA SER A 430 -22.30 -24.75 -25.17
C SER A 430 -22.12 -23.84 -26.39
N TYR A 431 -22.07 -24.40 -27.60
CA TYR A 431 -21.76 -23.65 -28.81
C TYR A 431 -22.90 -23.81 -29.83
N SER A 432 -23.06 -22.81 -30.69
CA SER A 432 -23.95 -22.86 -31.85
C SER A 432 -23.38 -22.02 -32.99
N TRP A 433 -23.32 -22.57 -34.20
CA TRP A 433 -22.75 -21.92 -35.38
C TRP A 433 -23.81 -21.54 -36.41
N SER A 434 -23.63 -20.39 -37.06
CA SER A 434 -24.41 -19.94 -38.21
C SER A 434 -23.48 -19.40 -39.31
N PRO A 435 -23.65 -19.77 -40.59
CA PRO A 435 -24.58 -20.77 -41.11
C PRO A 435 -24.15 -22.21 -40.76
N GLY A 436 -25.10 -23.15 -40.71
CA GLY A 436 -24.82 -24.58 -40.59
C GLY A 436 -25.28 -25.27 -39.29
N GLY A 437 -25.59 -24.53 -38.22
CA GLY A 437 -26.24 -25.07 -37.02
C GLY A 437 -25.42 -26.04 -36.17
N ALA A 438 -24.10 -26.12 -36.39
CA ALA A 438 -23.22 -27.01 -35.65
C ALA A 438 -23.05 -26.55 -34.19
N THR A 439 -22.86 -27.49 -33.25
CA THR A 439 -22.85 -27.22 -31.80
C THR A 439 -21.53 -27.52 -31.08
N SER A 440 -20.49 -27.86 -31.84
CA SER A 440 -19.15 -28.11 -31.32
C SER A 440 -18.33 -26.82 -31.26
N ALA A 441 -17.36 -26.74 -30.34
CA ALA A 441 -16.50 -25.57 -30.18
C ALA A 441 -15.61 -25.30 -31.42
N GLN A 442 -15.23 -26.38 -32.12
CA GLN A 442 -14.57 -26.32 -33.42
C GLN A 442 -15.42 -27.04 -34.46
N ILE A 443 -15.48 -26.50 -35.67
CA ILE A 443 -16.21 -27.08 -36.80
C ILE A 443 -15.32 -27.09 -38.05
N SER A 444 -15.49 -28.11 -38.89
CA SER A 444 -14.85 -28.16 -40.21
C SER A 444 -15.84 -27.65 -41.26
N VAL A 445 -15.42 -26.64 -42.01
CA VAL A 445 -16.24 -25.97 -43.02
C VAL A 445 -15.55 -25.98 -44.37
N SER A 446 -16.33 -26.17 -45.44
CA SER A 446 -15.86 -26.16 -46.84
C SER A 446 -16.80 -25.31 -47.71
N PRO A 447 -16.87 -23.99 -47.49
CA PRO A 447 -17.75 -23.12 -48.26
C PRO A 447 -17.35 -23.05 -49.75
N ASN A 448 -18.32 -22.90 -50.65
CA ASN A 448 -18.10 -22.80 -52.10
C ASN A 448 -17.85 -21.35 -52.58
N SER A 449 -18.04 -20.38 -51.70
CA SER A 449 -17.81 -18.95 -51.91
C SER A 449 -17.38 -18.33 -50.58
N THR A 450 -16.76 -17.16 -50.59
CA THR A 450 -16.42 -16.45 -49.35
C THR A 450 -17.64 -16.38 -48.42
N THR A 451 -17.52 -16.93 -47.22
CA THR A 451 -18.63 -17.11 -46.27
C THR A 451 -18.18 -16.73 -44.87
N THR A 452 -18.96 -15.89 -44.19
CA THR A 452 -18.77 -15.58 -42.76
C THR A 452 -19.48 -16.62 -41.90
N TYR A 453 -18.78 -17.19 -40.93
CA TYR A 453 -19.33 -18.08 -39.91
C TYR A 453 -19.29 -17.38 -38.56
N THR A 454 -20.39 -17.41 -37.82
CA THR A 454 -20.52 -16.85 -36.47
C THR A 454 -20.73 -17.97 -35.46
N VAL A 455 -19.90 -18.01 -34.42
CA VAL A 455 -20.07 -18.89 -33.26
C VAL A 455 -20.74 -18.12 -32.13
N THR A 456 -21.77 -18.71 -31.53
CA THR A 456 -22.36 -18.25 -30.27
C THR A 456 -21.94 -19.22 -29.17
N ALA A 457 -21.15 -18.78 -28.20
CA ALA A 457 -20.82 -19.53 -26.99
C ALA A 457 -21.78 -19.13 -25.88
N THR A 458 -22.37 -20.09 -25.18
CA THR A 458 -23.35 -19.87 -24.10
C THR A 458 -22.93 -20.63 -22.85
N THR A 459 -22.93 -19.95 -21.70
CA THR A 459 -22.71 -20.55 -20.37
C THR A 459 -23.91 -20.27 -19.47
N ALA A 460 -23.85 -20.70 -18.20
CA ALA A 460 -24.85 -20.36 -17.19
C ALA A 460 -24.98 -18.84 -16.94
N CYS A 461 -24.06 -18.03 -17.48
CA CYS A 461 -23.93 -16.60 -17.19
C CYS A 461 -24.22 -15.67 -18.36
N GLY A 462 -24.54 -16.22 -19.54
CA GLY A 462 -24.90 -15.44 -20.73
C GLY A 462 -24.43 -16.08 -22.03
N SER A 463 -24.49 -15.31 -23.14
CA SER A 463 -23.98 -15.73 -24.45
C SER A 463 -23.08 -14.65 -25.06
N ALA A 464 -22.00 -15.06 -25.72
CA ALA A 464 -21.15 -14.20 -26.54
C ALA A 464 -21.10 -14.70 -27.98
N GLN A 465 -20.80 -13.81 -28.92
CA GLN A 465 -20.65 -14.13 -30.35
C GLN A 465 -19.31 -13.67 -30.88
N ASP A 466 -18.78 -14.42 -31.85
CA ASP A 466 -17.61 -14.06 -32.64
C ASP A 466 -17.76 -14.60 -34.06
N SER A 467 -17.12 -13.96 -35.04
CA SER A 467 -17.24 -14.33 -36.45
C SER A 467 -15.90 -14.46 -37.14
N VAL A 468 -15.81 -15.44 -38.05
CA VAL A 468 -14.68 -15.69 -38.93
C VAL A 468 -15.11 -15.60 -40.39
N LEU A 469 -14.38 -14.83 -41.19
CA LEU A 469 -14.52 -14.81 -42.64
C LEU A 469 -13.68 -15.94 -43.24
N VAL A 470 -14.35 -16.91 -43.87
CA VAL A 470 -13.68 -17.95 -44.67
C VAL A 470 -13.68 -17.49 -46.12
N ASN A 471 -12.57 -16.92 -46.58
CA ASN A 471 -12.36 -16.44 -47.93
C ASN A 471 -12.08 -17.60 -48.90
N ILE A 472 -12.81 -17.66 -50.00
CA ILE A 472 -12.46 -18.54 -51.12
C ILE A 472 -11.53 -17.76 -52.04
N GLY A 473 -10.24 -17.89 -51.77
CA GLY A 473 -9.16 -17.18 -52.46
C GLY A 473 -8.92 -17.74 -53.85
N GLY A 474 -9.72 -17.32 -54.83
CA GLY A 474 -9.41 -17.48 -56.25
C GLY A 474 -8.70 -16.25 -56.80
N GLY A 475 -7.38 -16.32 -57.03
CA GLY A 475 -6.70 -15.42 -57.97
C GLY A 475 -5.26 -14.97 -57.63
N SER A 476 -4.27 -15.73 -58.11
CA SER A 476 -3.12 -15.27 -58.93
C SER A 476 -1.83 -15.99 -58.55
N GLY A 477 -1.30 -16.79 -59.49
CA GLY A 477 0.04 -17.36 -59.38
C GLY A 477 1.14 -16.31 -59.46
N ASN A 478 2.38 -16.76 -59.32
CA ASN A 478 3.59 -15.95 -59.57
C ASN A 478 3.45 -15.17 -60.87
N TYR A 479 3.95 -13.93 -60.89
CA TYR A 479 4.15 -13.24 -62.16
C TYR A 479 5.40 -13.84 -62.80
N THR A 480 5.25 -14.44 -63.98
CA THR A 480 6.35 -15.05 -64.72
C THR A 480 6.37 -14.52 -66.14
N GLU A 481 7.55 -14.16 -66.64
CA GLU A 481 7.77 -13.80 -68.03
C GLU A 481 9.09 -14.42 -68.51
N ASN A 482 9.02 -15.22 -69.56
CA ASN A 482 10.17 -15.91 -70.18
C ASN A 482 10.41 -15.48 -71.63
N PHE A 483 9.69 -14.46 -72.11
CA PHE A 483 9.77 -13.86 -73.44
C PHE A 483 9.65 -14.84 -74.62
N ASP A 484 9.27 -16.09 -74.42
CA ASP A 484 9.13 -17.08 -75.49
C ASP A 484 7.88 -16.83 -76.36
N SER A 485 6.85 -16.21 -75.78
CA SER A 485 5.55 -15.99 -76.42
C SER A 485 5.31 -14.57 -76.93
N GLY A 486 6.27 -13.64 -76.71
CA GLY A 486 6.15 -12.25 -77.14
C GLY A 486 6.93 -11.28 -76.26
N THR A 487 6.50 -10.02 -76.21
CA THR A 487 7.14 -8.98 -75.39
C THR A 487 6.72 -8.99 -73.92
N GLY A 488 5.71 -9.77 -73.54
CA GLY A 488 5.18 -9.78 -72.18
C GLY A 488 4.55 -8.46 -71.73
N GLY A 489 4.26 -7.55 -72.66
CA GLY A 489 3.84 -6.18 -72.36
C GLY A 489 4.96 -5.25 -71.89
N PHE A 490 6.22 -5.67 -71.98
CA PHE A 490 7.36 -4.83 -71.66
C PHE A 490 7.52 -3.68 -72.67
N THR A 491 8.00 -2.55 -72.15
CA THR A 491 8.35 -1.36 -72.94
C THR A 491 9.85 -1.17 -72.94
N ALA A 492 10.43 -0.97 -74.13
CA ALA A 492 11.87 -0.94 -74.35
C ALA A 492 12.32 0.40 -74.94
N SER A 493 13.53 0.86 -74.58
CA SER A 493 14.19 2.04 -75.14
C SER A 493 15.68 1.78 -75.40
N GLY A 494 16.30 2.60 -76.26
CA GLY A 494 17.68 2.39 -76.67
C GLY A 494 17.83 1.13 -77.53
N LEU A 495 18.82 0.29 -77.22
CA LEU A 495 19.08 -0.96 -77.94
C LEU A 495 18.31 -2.18 -77.39
N TRP A 496 17.43 -2.01 -76.39
CA TRP A 496 16.61 -3.13 -75.89
C TRP A 496 15.62 -3.60 -76.95
N HIS A 497 15.69 -4.87 -77.31
CA HIS A 497 14.72 -5.54 -78.17
C HIS A 497 14.70 -7.04 -77.88
N ARG A 498 13.67 -7.75 -78.34
CA ARG A 498 13.67 -9.21 -78.29
C ARG A 498 14.65 -9.72 -79.35
N VAL A 499 15.56 -10.62 -78.97
CA VAL A 499 16.56 -11.18 -79.88
C VAL A 499 15.88 -11.75 -81.12
N THR A 500 16.33 -11.34 -82.31
CA THR A 500 15.89 -11.96 -83.58
C THR A 500 16.98 -12.82 -84.20
N ASN A 501 18.25 -12.60 -83.84
CA ASN A 501 19.38 -13.44 -84.25
C ASN A 501 19.88 -14.32 -83.10
N SER A 502 19.44 -15.58 -83.07
CA SER A 502 19.82 -16.55 -82.04
C SER A 502 21.33 -16.83 -81.96
N ALA A 503 22.12 -16.48 -82.99
CA ALA A 503 23.58 -16.61 -82.95
C ALA A 503 24.25 -15.65 -81.94
N CYS A 504 23.59 -14.54 -81.58
CA CYS A 504 24.12 -13.61 -80.58
C CYS A 504 24.02 -14.17 -79.14
N VAL A 505 23.08 -15.09 -78.88
CA VAL A 505 22.87 -15.73 -77.59
C VAL A 505 23.84 -16.91 -77.45
N SER A 506 25.06 -16.65 -76.96
CA SER A 506 26.07 -17.69 -76.73
C SER A 506 26.84 -17.45 -75.42
N PRO A 507 26.92 -18.43 -74.49
CA PRO A 507 26.47 -19.81 -74.64
C PRO A 507 24.93 -19.92 -74.77
N ALA A 508 24.47 -20.89 -75.56
CA ALA A 508 23.05 -21.07 -75.86
C ALA A 508 22.27 -21.34 -74.57
N ASN A 509 21.16 -20.62 -74.35
CA ASN A 509 20.26 -20.92 -73.24
C ASN A 509 19.61 -22.30 -73.49
N THR A 510 19.65 -23.21 -72.52
CA THR A 510 19.19 -24.59 -72.64
C THR A 510 17.67 -24.75 -72.75
N THR A 511 16.89 -23.66 -72.76
CA THR A 511 15.40 -23.66 -72.77
C THR A 511 14.72 -23.02 -73.99
N ALA A 512 15.44 -22.63 -75.06
CA ALA A 512 14.89 -22.03 -76.31
C ALA A 512 14.40 -20.55 -76.17
N PRO A 513 14.02 -19.84 -77.26
CA PRO A 513 14.86 -18.78 -77.86
C PRO A 513 14.49 -17.33 -77.47
N GLY A 514 13.56 -17.07 -76.55
CA GLY A 514 13.09 -15.73 -76.24
C GLY A 514 13.88 -15.04 -75.12
N ALA A 515 14.85 -14.19 -75.45
CA ALA A 515 15.45 -13.27 -74.48
C ALA A 515 15.29 -11.82 -74.93
N TYR A 516 15.21 -10.90 -73.98
CA TYR A 516 15.43 -9.48 -74.27
C TYR A 516 16.91 -9.16 -74.26
N TYR A 517 17.33 -8.33 -75.19
CA TYR A 517 18.73 -8.06 -75.49
C TYR A 517 18.98 -6.57 -75.66
N TYR A 518 19.99 -6.08 -74.94
CA TYR A 518 20.58 -4.77 -75.16
C TYR A 518 21.84 -4.90 -76.03
N GLY A 519 21.69 -4.66 -77.33
CA GLY A 519 22.76 -4.67 -78.32
C GLY A 519 22.20 -4.68 -79.74
N GLN A 520 22.97 -5.13 -80.72
CA GLN A 520 22.58 -5.16 -82.13
C GLN A 520 22.66 -6.59 -82.67
N ASP A 521 21.56 -7.10 -83.24
CA ASP A 521 21.47 -8.46 -83.77
C ASP A 521 22.41 -8.75 -84.95
N ASN A 522 22.85 -7.73 -85.70
CA ASN A 522 23.72 -7.89 -86.87
C ASN A 522 25.21 -8.04 -86.51
N SER A 523 25.65 -7.40 -85.44
CA SER A 523 27.05 -7.38 -84.98
C SER A 523 27.27 -8.18 -83.70
N CYS A 524 26.19 -8.57 -83.01
CA CYS A 524 26.21 -9.19 -81.68
C CYS A 524 27.02 -8.39 -80.66
N ASN A 525 26.93 -7.05 -80.73
CA ASN A 525 27.52 -6.13 -79.76
C ASN A 525 26.64 -4.89 -79.57
N TYR A 526 26.96 -4.03 -78.60
CA TYR A 526 26.26 -2.76 -78.37
C TYR A 526 27.00 -1.53 -78.91
N SER A 527 27.95 -1.72 -79.83
CA SER A 527 28.76 -0.63 -80.38
C SER A 527 27.98 0.19 -81.41
N THR A 528 27.67 1.44 -81.08
CA THR A 528 27.02 2.42 -81.98
C THR A 528 28.00 3.47 -82.53
N GLY A 529 29.28 3.40 -82.16
CA GLY A 529 30.27 4.45 -82.43
C GLY A 529 30.25 5.62 -81.43
N GLY A 530 29.40 5.55 -80.39
CA GLY A 530 29.30 6.51 -79.29
C GLY A 530 28.67 5.87 -78.04
N ARG A 531 28.38 6.68 -77.01
CA ARG A 531 27.68 6.21 -75.81
C ARG A 531 26.26 5.78 -76.14
N THR A 532 25.82 4.66 -75.57
CA THR A 532 24.46 4.14 -75.70
C THR A 532 23.85 3.86 -74.33
N GLN A 533 22.57 4.18 -74.17
CA GLN A 533 21.82 3.91 -72.94
C GLN A 533 20.35 3.56 -73.24
N GLY A 534 19.68 2.86 -72.34
CA GLY A 534 18.27 2.52 -72.49
C GLY A 534 17.74 1.63 -71.37
N SER A 535 16.41 1.45 -71.36
CA SER A 535 15.70 0.73 -70.31
C SER A 535 14.67 -0.25 -70.86
N LEU A 536 14.47 -1.36 -70.17
CA LEU A 536 13.42 -2.34 -70.39
C LEU A 536 12.51 -2.37 -69.14
N THR A 537 11.25 -1.97 -69.27
CA THR A 537 10.30 -1.83 -68.14
C THR A 537 9.12 -2.78 -68.28
N SER A 538 8.80 -3.54 -67.23
CA SER A 538 7.68 -4.48 -67.18
C SER A 538 6.31 -3.76 -67.17
N PRO A 539 5.21 -4.47 -67.46
CA PRO A 539 3.87 -4.06 -67.03
C PRO A 539 3.78 -3.88 -65.50
N VAL A 540 2.66 -3.31 -65.04
CA VAL A 540 2.34 -3.23 -63.61
C VAL A 540 2.09 -4.63 -63.04
N ILE A 541 2.79 -4.96 -61.97
CA ILE A 541 2.70 -6.19 -61.20
C ILE A 541 2.03 -5.86 -59.87
N SER A 542 0.83 -6.39 -59.65
CA SER A 542 0.08 -6.24 -58.39
C SER A 542 0.37 -7.38 -57.40
N GLY A 543 -0.13 -7.28 -56.17
CA GLY A 543 -0.13 -8.40 -55.22
C GLY A 543 1.24 -8.68 -54.58
N ILE A 544 2.08 -7.66 -54.41
CA ILE A 544 3.36 -7.79 -53.69
C ILE A 544 3.10 -7.96 -52.19
N GLN A 545 3.71 -8.97 -51.59
CA GLN A 545 3.66 -9.31 -50.18
C GLN A 545 5.03 -9.12 -49.52
N ALA A 546 5.08 -9.11 -48.19
CA ALA A 546 6.33 -8.93 -47.43
C ALA A 546 7.40 -10.00 -47.75
N ASN A 547 6.97 -11.22 -48.10
CA ASN A 547 7.84 -12.33 -48.50
C ASN A 547 8.03 -12.46 -50.02
N SER A 548 7.56 -11.50 -50.83
CA SER A 548 7.72 -11.60 -52.28
C SER A 548 9.18 -11.41 -52.70
N VAL A 549 9.62 -12.22 -53.66
CA VAL A 549 10.99 -12.16 -54.21
C VAL A 549 10.96 -12.03 -55.72
N LEU A 550 11.89 -11.23 -56.25
CA LEU A 550 12.20 -11.13 -57.68
C LEU A 550 13.40 -12.03 -57.99
N ARG A 551 13.30 -12.79 -59.08
CA ARG A 551 14.38 -13.54 -59.72
C ARG A 551 14.37 -13.27 -61.22
N PHE A 552 15.54 -13.25 -61.85
CA PHE A 552 15.67 -13.26 -63.31
C PHE A 552 16.97 -13.92 -63.73
N ASP A 553 16.98 -14.51 -64.92
CA ASP A 553 18.18 -15.02 -65.56
C ASP A 553 18.78 -13.95 -66.47
N TYR A 554 20.10 -13.87 -66.49
CA TYR A 554 20.81 -12.90 -67.31
C TYR A 554 22.15 -13.42 -67.84
N TYR A 555 22.54 -12.88 -68.99
CA TYR A 555 23.91 -13.00 -69.50
C TYR A 555 24.44 -11.60 -69.77
N ARG A 556 25.52 -11.21 -69.09
CA ARG A 556 26.11 -9.86 -69.22
C ARG A 556 27.55 -9.96 -69.69
N GLN A 557 27.85 -9.41 -70.85
CA GLN A 557 29.22 -9.29 -71.35
C GLN A 557 29.49 -7.85 -71.76
N VAL A 558 30.33 -7.18 -70.98
CA VAL A 558 30.75 -5.80 -71.18
C VAL A 558 32.27 -5.69 -71.02
N GLU A 559 32.81 -4.48 -71.14
CA GLU A 559 34.22 -4.26 -70.83
C GLU A 559 34.52 -4.49 -69.35
N SER A 560 35.62 -5.18 -69.06
CA SER A 560 36.08 -5.43 -67.69
C SER A 560 37.27 -4.53 -67.39
N TYR A 561 37.10 -3.62 -66.42
CA TYR A 561 38.13 -2.66 -66.04
C TYR A 561 38.12 -2.45 -64.52
N ALA A 562 39.20 -2.86 -63.85
CA ALA A 562 39.27 -2.90 -62.39
C ALA A 562 39.23 -1.52 -61.70
N SER A 563 39.54 -0.43 -62.43
CA SER A 563 39.69 0.92 -61.85
C SER A 563 38.66 1.95 -62.31
N GLY A 564 37.65 1.55 -63.11
CA GLY A 564 36.63 2.45 -63.67
C GLY A 564 35.21 1.88 -63.60
N SER A 565 34.21 2.75 -63.50
CA SER A 565 32.78 2.40 -63.49
C SER A 565 32.14 2.75 -64.84
N TYR A 566 32.50 1.99 -65.86
CA TYR A 566 31.90 2.05 -67.20
C TYR A 566 30.83 0.94 -67.34
N ASP A 567 30.12 0.89 -68.48
CA ASP A 567 29.14 -0.16 -68.80
C ASP A 567 28.26 -0.66 -67.62
N LYS A 568 27.40 0.26 -67.16
CA LYS A 568 26.53 0.06 -66.00
C LYS A 568 25.26 -0.67 -66.37
N THR A 569 24.92 -1.66 -65.55
CA THR A 569 23.65 -2.39 -65.61
C THR A 569 23.02 -2.41 -64.24
N TRP A 570 21.76 -1.98 -64.12
CA TRP A 570 21.05 -2.02 -62.84
C TRP A 570 19.56 -2.30 -63.01
N VAL A 571 18.93 -2.83 -61.96
CA VAL A 571 17.51 -3.12 -61.91
C VAL A 571 16.86 -2.25 -60.85
N GLU A 572 15.76 -1.60 -61.21
CA GLU A 572 14.93 -0.79 -60.34
C GLU A 572 13.56 -1.43 -60.13
N VAL A 573 13.02 -1.27 -58.93
CA VAL A 573 11.62 -1.54 -58.61
C VAL A 573 10.92 -0.20 -58.41
N ILE A 574 9.84 0.02 -59.15
CA ILE A 574 9.08 1.27 -59.18
C ILE A 574 7.73 1.01 -58.54
N GLY A 575 7.55 1.44 -57.30
CA GLY A 575 6.26 1.49 -56.59
C GLY A 575 5.89 2.93 -56.28
N ASN A 576 5.53 3.22 -55.02
CA ASN A 576 5.36 4.60 -54.52
C ASN A 576 6.69 5.37 -54.49
N SER A 577 7.81 4.64 -54.39
CA SER A 577 9.17 5.15 -54.56
C SER A 577 9.93 4.23 -55.53
N THR A 578 11.03 4.72 -56.11
CA THR A 578 11.90 3.93 -56.99
C THR A 578 13.17 3.55 -56.25
N SER A 579 13.50 2.26 -56.20
CA SER A 579 14.72 1.75 -55.57
C SER A 579 15.52 0.87 -56.52
N THR A 580 16.85 1.04 -56.55
CA THR A 580 17.76 0.10 -57.22
C THR A 580 17.95 -1.14 -56.35
N VAL A 581 17.60 -2.32 -56.87
CA VAL A 581 17.64 -3.59 -56.13
C VAL A 581 18.74 -4.54 -56.59
N TRP A 582 19.34 -4.27 -57.76
CA TRP A 582 20.47 -5.03 -58.29
C TRP A 582 21.33 -4.12 -59.17
N SER A 583 22.66 -4.23 -59.10
CA SER A 583 23.56 -3.47 -59.99
C SER A 583 24.92 -4.14 -60.22
N ARG A 584 25.49 -3.86 -61.40
CA ARG A 584 26.84 -4.26 -61.85
C ARG A 584 27.43 -3.16 -62.74
N ASP A 585 28.76 -3.04 -62.75
CA ASP A 585 29.51 -2.15 -63.65
C ASP A 585 30.78 -2.85 -64.19
N SER A 586 31.64 -2.16 -64.95
CA SER A 586 32.87 -2.75 -65.52
C SER A 586 33.84 -3.35 -64.50
N LYS A 587 33.69 -3.10 -63.19
CA LYS A 587 34.50 -3.77 -62.15
C LYS A 587 34.04 -5.20 -61.93
N ASN A 588 32.80 -5.51 -62.28
CA ASN A 588 32.27 -6.86 -62.20
C ASN A 588 32.58 -7.63 -63.47
N ALA A 589 33.25 -8.77 -63.30
CA ALA A 589 33.60 -9.66 -64.39
C ALA A 589 32.38 -10.03 -65.25
N SER A 590 32.59 -10.03 -66.57
CA SER A 590 31.60 -10.47 -67.54
C SER A 590 31.24 -11.96 -67.36
N SER A 591 29.99 -12.28 -67.62
CA SER A 591 29.42 -13.62 -67.55
C SER A 591 30.11 -14.59 -68.51
N THR A 592 30.53 -15.74 -68.01
CA THR A 592 31.00 -16.87 -68.83
C THR A 592 29.88 -17.88 -69.16
N ALA A 593 28.76 -17.79 -68.45
CA ALA A 593 27.52 -18.54 -68.66
C ALA A 593 26.32 -17.70 -68.20
N TRP A 594 25.10 -18.13 -68.54
CA TRP A 594 23.88 -17.54 -67.96
C TRP A 594 23.91 -17.65 -66.44
N ALA A 595 23.52 -16.58 -65.77
CA ALA A 595 23.53 -16.47 -64.32
C ALA A 595 22.13 -16.09 -63.82
N ASN A 596 21.76 -16.57 -62.64
CA ASN A 596 20.55 -16.15 -61.95
C ASN A 596 20.87 -14.98 -61.03
N SER A 597 19.92 -14.05 -60.87
CA SER A 597 20.04 -12.92 -59.95
C SER A 597 20.16 -13.33 -58.47
N GLY A 598 19.67 -14.52 -58.11
CA GLY A 598 19.31 -14.89 -56.75
C GLY A 598 18.04 -14.17 -56.28
N ASP A 599 17.68 -14.40 -55.02
CA ASP A 599 16.48 -13.83 -54.40
C ASP A 599 16.68 -12.36 -54.08
N ILE A 600 15.90 -11.51 -54.75
CA ILE A 600 15.86 -10.08 -54.47
C ILE A 600 14.55 -9.81 -53.72
N SER A 601 14.66 -9.46 -52.43
CA SER A 601 13.49 -9.17 -51.60
C SER A 601 12.72 -7.95 -52.11
N LEU A 602 11.39 -8.08 -52.17
CA LEU A 602 10.47 -7.00 -52.48
C LEU A 602 9.70 -6.52 -51.23
N ALA A 603 10.16 -6.86 -50.03
CA ALA A 603 9.47 -6.57 -48.76
C ALA A 603 9.11 -5.08 -48.61
N ALA A 604 10.00 -4.18 -49.03
CA ALA A 604 9.79 -2.73 -48.98
C ALA A 604 8.62 -2.23 -49.84
N PHE A 605 8.12 -3.07 -50.74
CA PHE A 605 7.01 -2.79 -51.66
C PHE A 605 5.74 -3.60 -51.34
N ALA A 606 5.68 -4.26 -50.18
CA ALA A 606 4.51 -5.01 -49.75
C ALA A 606 3.24 -4.14 -49.77
N GLY A 607 2.16 -4.67 -50.35
CA GLY A 607 0.88 -3.98 -50.54
C GLY A 607 0.84 -2.99 -51.71
N GLN A 608 1.94 -2.81 -52.45
CA GLN A 608 2.02 -1.86 -53.59
C GLN A 608 1.90 -2.58 -54.94
N ASN A 609 1.47 -1.82 -55.96
CA ASN A 609 1.65 -2.22 -57.36
C ASN A 609 3.04 -1.74 -57.82
N VAL A 610 3.80 -2.60 -58.49
CA VAL A 610 5.19 -2.32 -58.88
C VAL A 610 5.47 -2.56 -60.37
N GLN A 611 6.48 -1.90 -60.92
CA GLN A 611 7.11 -2.25 -62.20
C GLN A 611 8.59 -2.55 -62.01
N ILE A 612 9.14 -3.49 -62.78
CA ILE A 612 10.56 -3.83 -62.78
C ILE A 612 11.21 -3.19 -64.01
N ARG A 613 12.29 -2.43 -63.81
CA ARG A 613 13.02 -1.74 -64.88
C ARG A 613 14.48 -2.19 -64.91
N PHE A 614 14.92 -2.73 -66.04
CA PHE A 614 16.31 -3.07 -66.33
C PHE A 614 16.94 -1.92 -67.12
N ASN A 615 18.05 -1.38 -66.64
CA ASN A 615 18.73 -0.23 -67.23
C ASN A 615 20.14 -0.62 -67.70
N PHE A 616 20.54 -0.12 -68.87
CA PHE A 616 21.89 -0.24 -69.42
C PHE A 616 22.41 1.14 -69.82
N ASP A 617 23.66 1.44 -69.48
CA ASP A 617 24.36 2.65 -69.90
C ASP A 617 25.84 2.35 -70.12
N SER A 618 26.33 2.51 -71.36
CA SER A 618 27.73 2.27 -71.68
C SER A 618 28.68 3.28 -71.03
N VAL A 619 28.15 4.39 -70.51
CA VAL A 619 28.88 5.51 -69.88
C VAL A 619 29.74 6.31 -70.87
N ASP A 620 30.42 5.65 -71.81
CA ASP A 620 31.15 6.26 -72.92
C ASP A 620 31.01 5.44 -74.23
N GLY A 621 31.74 5.84 -75.28
CA GLY A 621 31.70 5.21 -76.61
C GLY A 621 32.86 4.25 -76.90
N SER A 622 33.72 3.98 -75.92
CA SER A 622 34.92 3.14 -76.05
C SER A 622 34.58 1.69 -75.73
N ALA A 623 35.36 0.75 -76.27
CA ALA A 623 35.28 -0.67 -75.92
C ALA A 623 33.89 -1.36 -76.00
N ASN A 624 32.88 -0.78 -76.65
CA ASN A 624 31.52 -1.33 -76.76
C ASN A 624 31.36 -2.57 -77.66
N ASN A 625 32.45 -3.23 -78.09
CA ASN A 625 32.44 -4.43 -78.95
C ASN A 625 32.23 -5.74 -78.14
N PHE A 626 31.47 -5.68 -77.05
CA PHE A 626 31.06 -6.83 -76.27
C PHE A 626 29.57 -7.10 -76.50
N LYS A 627 29.10 -8.30 -76.12
CA LYS A 627 27.73 -8.69 -76.45
C LYS A 627 26.68 -7.76 -75.84
N GLY A 628 26.87 -7.24 -74.63
CA GLY A 628 25.89 -6.40 -73.94
C GLY A 628 25.16 -7.19 -72.86
N TRP A 629 23.85 -6.99 -72.71
CA TRP A 629 23.08 -7.59 -71.63
C TRP A 629 21.81 -8.28 -72.12
N PHE A 630 21.61 -9.53 -71.70
CA PHE A 630 20.44 -10.34 -71.99
C PHE A 630 19.66 -10.60 -70.70
N ILE A 631 18.33 -10.55 -70.78
CA ILE A 631 17.40 -10.83 -69.68
C ILE A 631 16.39 -11.89 -70.13
N ASP A 632 16.16 -12.87 -69.27
CA ASP A 632 15.23 -13.97 -69.48
C ASP A 632 14.63 -14.42 -68.12
N SER A 633 13.53 -15.19 -68.17
CA SER A 633 12.96 -15.94 -67.05
C SER A 633 12.77 -15.10 -65.78
N ILE A 634 12.05 -14.00 -65.92
CA ILE A 634 11.67 -13.11 -64.83
C ILE A 634 10.56 -13.79 -64.03
N VAL A 635 10.78 -13.97 -62.73
CA VAL A 635 9.81 -14.50 -61.79
C VAL A 635 9.69 -13.55 -60.62
N VAL A 636 8.48 -13.01 -60.40
CA VAL A 636 8.10 -12.46 -59.11
C VAL A 636 7.29 -13.53 -58.40
N THR A 637 7.94 -14.19 -57.45
CA THR A 637 7.27 -15.10 -56.54
C THR A 637 6.51 -14.25 -55.55
N ARG A 638 5.21 -14.14 -55.78
CA ARG A 638 4.26 -13.74 -54.75
C ARG A 638 4.27 -14.91 -53.77
N GLY A 639 4.40 -14.68 -52.47
CA GLY A 639 4.41 -15.75 -51.48
C GLY A 639 3.30 -16.73 -51.82
N SER A 640 3.65 -17.95 -52.22
CA SER A 640 2.65 -18.92 -52.65
C SER A 640 1.83 -19.23 -51.40
N PRO A 641 0.49 -19.06 -51.41
CA PRO A 641 -0.35 -19.43 -50.27
C PRO A 641 -0.41 -20.95 -50.03
N CYS A 642 0.42 -21.73 -50.73
CA CYS A 642 0.53 -23.18 -50.61
C CYS A 642 2.00 -23.65 -50.77
N GLN A 643 2.88 -23.21 -49.87
CA GLN A 643 3.83 -24.17 -49.28
C GLN A 643 3.23 -24.53 -47.93
N SER A 644 3.26 -25.81 -47.53
CA SER A 644 2.85 -26.16 -46.18
C SER A 644 3.76 -25.40 -45.23
N ASN A 645 3.21 -24.46 -44.47
CA ASN A 645 3.94 -23.82 -43.39
C ASN A 645 4.51 -24.90 -42.48
N GLN A 646 5.83 -25.02 -42.40
CA GLN A 646 6.45 -25.92 -41.44
C GLN A 646 6.43 -25.22 -40.10
N SER A 647 6.08 -25.94 -39.04
CA SER A 647 6.10 -25.32 -37.72
C SER A 647 7.53 -24.93 -37.34
N PRO A 648 7.73 -23.77 -36.72
CA PRO A 648 9.05 -23.31 -36.32
C PRO A 648 9.65 -24.26 -35.28
N SER A 649 10.97 -24.30 -35.16
CA SER A 649 11.67 -25.03 -34.10
C SER A 649 12.08 -24.07 -32.98
N VAL A 650 11.94 -24.49 -31.73
CA VAL A 650 12.39 -23.72 -30.55
C VAL A 650 13.05 -24.65 -29.53
N SER A 651 14.18 -24.22 -28.98
CA SER A 651 14.92 -24.92 -27.93
C SER A 651 15.37 -23.98 -26.83
N ILE A 652 15.10 -24.34 -25.57
CA ILE A 652 15.60 -23.62 -24.39
C ILE A 652 17.04 -24.04 -24.11
N LEU A 653 17.95 -23.07 -24.08
CA LEU A 653 19.38 -23.23 -23.79
C LEU A 653 19.67 -23.04 -22.30
N GLN A 654 18.99 -22.11 -21.64
CA GLN A 654 19.05 -21.87 -20.20
C GLN A 654 17.70 -21.39 -19.63
N PRO A 655 17.37 -21.69 -18.37
CA PRO A 655 18.10 -22.60 -17.47
C PRO A 655 17.90 -24.08 -17.85
N SER A 656 18.68 -24.99 -17.28
CA SER A 656 18.52 -26.43 -17.51
C SER A 656 17.23 -26.95 -16.85
N ASN A 657 16.58 -27.94 -17.46
CA ASN A 657 15.41 -28.59 -16.88
C ASN A 657 15.75 -29.19 -15.50
N GLY A 658 14.92 -28.90 -14.49
CA GLY A 658 15.09 -29.30 -13.11
C GLY A 658 15.89 -28.32 -12.23
N SER A 659 16.35 -27.18 -12.77
CA SER A 659 17.14 -26.21 -12.00
C SER A 659 16.37 -25.68 -10.79
N VAL A 660 17.08 -25.49 -9.67
CA VAL A 660 16.54 -24.96 -8.42
C VAL A 660 17.12 -23.57 -8.16
N PHE A 661 16.26 -22.61 -7.85
CA PHE A 661 16.60 -21.21 -7.59
C PHE A 661 16.01 -20.76 -6.26
N SER A 662 16.61 -19.72 -5.67
CA SER A 662 16.07 -19.08 -4.46
C SER A 662 15.01 -18.03 -4.82
N PRO A 663 14.00 -17.78 -3.97
CA PRO A 663 13.03 -16.70 -4.18
C PRO A 663 13.72 -15.35 -4.42
N GLY A 664 13.32 -14.63 -5.46
CA GLY A 664 13.92 -13.34 -5.85
C GLY A 664 15.23 -13.41 -6.63
N GLN A 665 15.82 -14.60 -6.80
CA GLN A 665 17.01 -14.76 -7.65
C GLN A 665 16.68 -14.41 -9.11
N THR A 666 17.52 -13.58 -9.75
CA THR A 666 17.41 -13.30 -11.18
C THR A 666 17.87 -14.52 -11.99
N ILE A 667 16.97 -15.06 -12.80
CA ILE A 667 17.21 -16.23 -13.67
C ILE A 667 17.37 -15.73 -15.10
N THR A 668 18.39 -16.23 -15.79
CA THR A 668 18.57 -15.97 -17.23
C THR A 668 17.85 -17.06 -18.02
N PHE A 669 16.90 -16.65 -18.86
CA PHE A 669 16.23 -17.49 -19.84
C PHE A 669 16.83 -17.22 -21.19
N GLN A 670 17.24 -18.27 -21.89
CA GLN A 670 17.85 -18.16 -23.21
C GLN A 670 17.34 -19.28 -24.10
N ALA A 671 16.96 -18.94 -25.34
CA ALA A 671 16.46 -19.90 -26.32
C ALA A 671 16.95 -19.54 -27.72
N SER A 672 17.00 -20.55 -28.57
CA SER A 672 17.14 -20.40 -30.02
C SER A 672 15.87 -20.87 -30.70
N ALA A 673 15.43 -20.12 -31.70
CA ALA A 673 14.32 -20.50 -32.55
C ALA A 673 14.67 -20.27 -34.03
N SER A 674 14.27 -21.22 -34.87
CA SER A 674 14.47 -21.15 -36.30
C SER A 674 13.34 -21.82 -37.06
N ASP A 675 13.02 -21.26 -38.20
CA ASP A 675 11.99 -21.75 -39.09
C ASP A 675 12.57 -22.00 -40.49
N PRO A 676 12.18 -23.07 -41.20
CA PRO A 676 12.66 -23.34 -42.55
C PRO A 676 12.28 -22.26 -43.57
N GLU A 677 11.15 -21.58 -43.39
CA GLU A 677 10.64 -20.54 -44.28
C GLU A 677 11.05 -19.12 -43.82
N ASP A 678 11.04 -18.85 -42.52
CA ASP A 678 11.30 -17.51 -41.95
C ASP A 678 12.72 -17.31 -41.38
N GLY A 679 13.55 -18.36 -41.32
CA GLY A 679 14.91 -18.26 -40.82
C GLY A 679 14.99 -18.10 -39.30
N ASN A 680 15.86 -17.24 -38.79
CA ASN A 680 16.07 -17.11 -37.33
C ASN A 680 14.97 -16.30 -36.66
N LEU A 681 14.21 -16.93 -35.77
CA LEU A 681 13.09 -16.33 -35.03
C LEU A 681 13.40 -16.12 -33.55
N SER A 682 14.65 -16.26 -33.11
CA SER A 682 15.03 -16.25 -31.69
C SER A 682 14.62 -14.96 -30.98
N SER A 683 14.64 -13.80 -31.66
CA SER A 683 14.20 -12.51 -31.09
C SER A 683 12.69 -12.45 -30.80
N SER A 684 11.91 -13.33 -31.40
CA SER A 684 10.45 -13.36 -31.31
C SER A 684 9.94 -14.39 -30.29
N VAL A 685 10.83 -15.11 -29.61
CA VAL A 685 10.46 -16.10 -28.59
C VAL A 685 9.76 -15.41 -27.42
N VAL A 686 8.55 -15.86 -27.11
CA VAL A 686 7.77 -15.43 -25.95
C VAL A 686 7.94 -16.45 -24.83
N TRP A 687 8.31 -15.96 -23.65
CA TRP A 687 8.53 -16.78 -22.47
C TRP A 687 7.35 -16.65 -21.53
N THR A 688 6.82 -17.78 -21.07
CA THR A 688 5.75 -17.81 -20.07
C THR A 688 6.06 -18.79 -18.95
N SER A 689 5.56 -18.50 -17.76
CA SER A 689 5.49 -19.43 -16.64
C SER A 689 4.02 -19.81 -16.41
N ASN A 690 3.77 -21.08 -16.12
CA ASN A 690 2.45 -21.53 -15.64
C ASN A 690 1.96 -20.83 -14.36
N ARG A 691 2.83 -20.12 -13.63
CA ARG A 691 2.50 -19.36 -12.42
C ARG A 691 2.63 -17.86 -12.61
N ASP A 692 3.76 -17.41 -13.16
CA ASP A 692 4.06 -15.97 -13.25
C ASP A 692 3.58 -15.32 -14.55
N GLY A 693 2.92 -16.10 -15.41
CA GLY A 693 2.40 -15.61 -16.69
C GLY A 693 3.53 -15.21 -17.63
N ASN A 694 3.40 -14.07 -18.31
CA ASN A 694 4.36 -13.62 -19.30
C ASN A 694 5.66 -13.12 -18.65
N LEU A 695 6.78 -13.75 -19.00
CA LEU A 695 8.12 -13.39 -18.55
C LEU A 695 8.78 -12.39 -19.51
N GLY A 696 8.35 -12.33 -20.77
CA GLY A 696 8.83 -11.37 -21.76
C GLY A 696 9.16 -12.02 -23.10
N THR A 697 9.66 -11.20 -24.03
CA THR A 697 9.98 -11.62 -25.39
C THR A 697 11.45 -11.37 -25.69
N GLY A 698 12.10 -12.31 -26.37
CA GLY A 698 13.49 -12.19 -26.82
C GLY A 698 14.28 -13.49 -26.71
N ALA A 699 15.40 -13.55 -27.43
CA ALA A 699 16.30 -14.70 -27.44
C ALA A 699 16.97 -14.93 -26.07
N SER A 700 17.14 -13.86 -25.29
CA SER A 700 17.61 -13.91 -23.92
C SER A 700 16.90 -12.85 -23.08
N ILE A 701 16.31 -13.28 -21.96
CA ILE A 701 15.67 -12.40 -20.98
C ILE A 701 16.13 -12.76 -19.57
N GLN A 702 16.04 -11.81 -18.64
CA GLN A 702 16.33 -12.03 -17.22
C GLN A 702 15.09 -11.74 -16.38
N ARG A 703 14.64 -12.70 -15.60
CA ARG A 703 13.48 -12.56 -14.70
C ARG A 703 13.69 -13.34 -13.41
N SER A 704 13.15 -12.82 -12.32
CA SER A 704 12.90 -13.61 -11.13
C SER A 704 11.54 -14.30 -11.26
N LEU A 705 11.42 -15.49 -10.69
CA LEU A 705 10.18 -16.25 -10.63
C LEU A 705 9.62 -16.22 -9.20
N SER A 706 8.30 -16.34 -9.05
CA SER A 706 7.66 -16.49 -7.74
C SER A 706 8.03 -17.83 -7.09
N GLN A 707 7.66 -18.04 -5.83
CA GLN A 707 8.01 -19.28 -5.14
C GLN A 707 7.07 -20.42 -5.58
N SER A 708 7.65 -21.58 -5.94
CA SER A 708 7.08 -22.93 -6.14
C SER A 708 7.73 -23.59 -7.37
N SER A 709 7.16 -24.69 -7.86
CA SER A 709 7.49 -25.31 -9.14
C SER A 709 6.91 -24.50 -10.28
N HIS A 710 7.75 -24.14 -11.25
CA HIS A 710 7.35 -23.50 -12.51
C HIS A 710 7.58 -24.46 -13.67
N THR A 711 6.63 -24.46 -14.59
CA THR A 711 6.83 -24.92 -15.96
C THR A 711 7.02 -23.67 -16.81
N ILE A 712 8.23 -23.52 -17.34
CA ILE A 712 8.62 -22.42 -18.21
C ILE A 712 8.42 -22.87 -19.64
N THR A 713 7.62 -22.12 -20.38
CA THR A 713 7.28 -22.38 -21.77
C THR A 713 7.91 -21.30 -22.64
N ALA A 714 8.75 -21.69 -23.59
CA ALA A 714 9.22 -20.82 -24.66
C ALA A 714 8.40 -21.12 -25.92
N THR A 715 7.67 -20.12 -26.40
CA THR A 715 6.79 -20.22 -27.57
C THR A 715 7.33 -19.32 -28.67
N VAL A 716 7.38 -19.81 -29.90
CA VAL A 716 7.68 -19.02 -31.09
C VAL A 716 6.56 -19.21 -32.10
N THR A 717 6.17 -18.13 -32.76
CA THR A 717 5.20 -18.13 -33.86
C THR A 717 5.89 -17.58 -35.09
N ASP A 718 5.76 -18.29 -36.21
CA ASP A 718 6.28 -17.89 -37.51
C ASP A 718 5.42 -16.78 -38.15
N SER A 719 5.86 -16.26 -39.30
CA SER A 719 5.16 -15.18 -40.00
C SER A 719 3.81 -15.60 -40.61
N GLN A 720 3.57 -16.91 -40.71
CA GLN A 720 2.39 -17.56 -41.27
C GLN A 720 1.45 -18.10 -40.16
N GLY A 721 1.76 -17.84 -38.89
CA GLY A 721 0.93 -18.13 -37.72
C GLY A 721 1.07 -19.53 -37.13
N ALA A 722 1.94 -20.42 -37.63
CA ALA A 722 2.19 -21.67 -36.91
C ALA A 722 3.11 -21.41 -35.72
N SER A 723 2.84 -22.11 -34.62
CA SER A 723 3.57 -21.93 -33.38
C SER A 723 4.05 -23.26 -32.84
N THR A 724 5.25 -23.24 -32.27
CA THR A 724 5.82 -24.35 -31.53
C THR A 724 6.23 -23.86 -30.16
N GLN A 725 6.11 -24.73 -29.18
CA GLN A 725 6.55 -24.47 -27.82
C GLN A 725 7.45 -25.59 -27.30
N THR A 726 8.34 -25.22 -26.39
CA THR A 726 9.12 -26.17 -25.60
C THR A 726 9.06 -25.78 -24.13
N GLN A 727 9.19 -26.76 -23.24
CA GLN A 727 9.01 -26.57 -21.81
C GLN A 727 10.15 -27.13 -20.99
N ILE A 728 10.45 -26.45 -19.88
CA ILE A 728 11.30 -26.96 -18.80
C ILE A 728 10.60 -26.76 -17.47
N SER A 729 10.95 -27.57 -16.48
CA SER A 729 10.57 -27.38 -15.09
C SER A 729 11.70 -26.72 -14.33
N VAL A 730 11.40 -25.72 -13.51
CA VAL A 730 12.34 -25.13 -12.54
C VAL A 730 11.66 -25.02 -11.18
N GLN A 731 12.42 -25.13 -10.10
CA GLN A 731 11.92 -24.99 -8.75
C GLN A 731 12.43 -23.69 -8.15
N VAL A 732 11.54 -22.84 -7.69
CA VAL A 732 11.88 -21.69 -6.85
C VAL A 732 11.43 -22.05 -5.46
N GLN A 733 12.34 -22.54 -4.64
CA GLN A 733 12.03 -22.95 -3.28
C GLN A 733 12.98 -22.29 -2.29
N PRO A 734 12.50 -21.92 -1.10
CA PRO A 734 13.37 -21.47 -0.04
C PRO A 734 14.37 -22.58 0.25
N CYS A 735 15.65 -22.22 0.35
CA CYS A 735 16.65 -23.13 0.86
C CYS A 735 16.25 -23.57 2.28
N SER A 736 16.36 -24.87 2.58
CA SER A 736 15.85 -25.47 3.81
C SER A 736 16.97 -26.08 4.67
N PRO A 737 17.00 -25.84 5.99
CA PRO A 737 16.10 -24.97 6.72
C PRO A 737 16.44 -23.49 6.50
N ALA A 738 15.42 -22.67 6.24
CA ALA A 738 15.57 -21.22 6.21
C ALA A 738 16.03 -20.74 7.60
N PRO A 739 16.91 -19.73 7.69
CA PRO A 739 17.31 -19.21 8.99
C PRO A 739 16.09 -18.59 9.67
N ILE A 740 15.70 -19.14 10.83
CA ILE A 740 14.66 -18.58 11.69
C ILE A 740 15.33 -18.03 12.93
N ALA A 741 15.40 -16.70 13.00
CA ALA A 741 15.70 -15.98 14.22
C ALA A 741 14.38 -15.68 14.92
N ASN A 742 14.28 -16.03 16.19
CA ASN A 742 13.14 -15.68 17.04
C ASN A 742 13.67 -15.34 18.43
N ALA A 743 13.68 -14.06 18.75
CA ALA A 743 14.16 -13.49 19.99
C ALA A 743 13.12 -13.59 21.13
N GLY A 744 11.89 -13.98 20.81
CA GLY A 744 10.73 -13.95 21.71
C GLY A 744 9.99 -12.61 21.66
N PRO A 745 8.82 -12.50 22.30
CA PRO A 745 8.11 -11.22 22.42
C PRO A 745 8.88 -10.25 23.29
N ASP A 746 8.67 -8.94 23.09
CA ASP A 746 9.17 -7.89 23.99
C ASP A 746 8.77 -8.18 25.44
N GLN A 747 9.69 -7.92 26.36
CA GLN A 747 9.53 -8.24 27.77
C GLN A 747 9.79 -7.03 28.64
N THR A 748 9.05 -6.96 29.74
CA THR A 748 9.25 -5.96 30.79
C THR A 748 9.78 -6.66 32.03
N THR A 749 10.82 -6.11 32.65
CA THR A 749 11.44 -6.67 33.86
C THR A 749 11.82 -5.57 34.85
N CYS A 750 11.86 -5.89 36.15
CA CYS A 750 12.28 -4.94 37.20
C CYS A 750 13.80 -5.06 37.43
N GLY A 751 14.45 -3.99 37.91
CA GLY A 751 15.90 -3.90 38.06
C GLY A 751 16.56 -5.14 38.69
N ASN A 752 17.63 -5.65 38.05
CA ASN A 752 18.40 -6.86 38.42
C ASN A 752 17.67 -8.21 38.29
N SER A 753 16.46 -8.26 37.73
CA SER A 753 15.78 -9.53 37.42
C SER A 753 16.29 -10.13 36.10
N SER A 754 16.43 -11.46 36.07
CA SER A 754 16.84 -12.17 34.85
C SER A 754 15.62 -12.53 34.00
N VAL A 755 15.70 -12.28 32.69
CA VAL A 755 14.70 -12.72 31.71
C VAL A 755 15.30 -13.74 30.75
N THR A 756 14.49 -14.71 30.32
CA THR A 756 14.88 -15.67 29.28
C THR A 756 14.33 -15.23 27.93
N LEU A 757 15.25 -15.03 26.99
CA LEU A 757 14.97 -14.61 25.62
C LEU A 757 15.19 -15.77 24.66
N GLY A 758 14.54 -15.71 23.51
CA GLY A 758 14.65 -16.68 22.44
C GLY A 758 13.75 -17.90 22.58
N THR A 759 13.75 -18.73 21.54
CA THR A 759 12.95 -19.96 21.46
C THR A 759 13.85 -21.21 21.42
N PRO A 760 13.34 -22.41 21.76
CA PRO A 760 14.14 -23.63 21.75
C PRO A 760 14.90 -23.87 20.43
N ALA A 761 16.10 -24.43 20.55
CA ALA A 761 17.02 -24.61 19.42
C ALA A 761 16.41 -25.43 18.29
N GLN A 762 16.55 -24.91 17.07
CA GLN A 762 16.10 -25.57 15.86
C GLN A 762 17.27 -26.29 15.18
N SER A 763 17.00 -27.48 14.64
CA SER A 763 18.02 -28.28 13.95
C SER A 763 18.60 -27.51 12.75
N GLY A 764 19.92 -27.58 12.56
CA GLY A 764 20.63 -26.93 11.45
C GLY A 764 20.89 -25.42 11.60
N HIS A 765 20.56 -24.83 12.75
CA HIS A 765 20.76 -23.41 13.04
C HIS A 765 21.94 -23.18 13.99
N THR A 766 22.66 -22.09 13.76
CA THR A 766 23.63 -21.50 14.68
C THR A 766 23.14 -20.11 15.09
N TYR A 767 23.41 -19.66 16.31
CA TYR A 767 22.86 -18.42 16.84
C TYR A 767 23.98 -17.49 17.30
N LEU A 768 23.76 -16.18 17.20
CA LEU A 768 24.63 -15.15 17.77
C LEU A 768 23.78 -13.98 18.25
N TRP A 769 23.91 -13.60 19.52
CA TRP A 769 23.15 -12.51 20.13
C TRP A 769 23.99 -11.25 20.31
N GLN A 770 23.36 -10.10 20.12
CA GLN A 770 23.92 -8.78 20.42
C GLN A 770 22.92 -7.94 21.23
N PRO A 771 23.32 -7.27 22.32
CA PRO A 771 24.65 -7.30 22.93
C PRO A 771 24.94 -8.64 23.64
N GLY A 772 26.22 -8.87 23.99
CA GLY A 772 26.64 -10.00 24.84
C GLY A 772 27.27 -11.20 24.12
N GLY A 773 27.09 -11.36 22.80
CA GLY A 773 27.81 -12.37 22.01
C GLY A 773 27.42 -13.82 22.31
N TYR A 774 26.25 -14.06 22.90
CA TYR A 774 25.77 -15.40 23.24
C TYR A 774 25.48 -16.23 21.98
N THR A 775 25.67 -17.55 22.02
CA THR A 775 25.57 -18.40 20.82
C THR A 775 24.51 -19.49 20.87
N THR A 776 23.62 -19.45 21.86
CA THR A 776 22.53 -20.43 22.04
C THR A 776 21.20 -19.87 21.54
N ALA A 777 20.26 -20.75 21.21
CA ALA A 777 18.94 -20.36 20.72
C ALA A 777 18.09 -19.63 21.77
N GLN A 778 18.29 -19.97 23.05
CA GLN A 778 17.74 -19.25 24.19
C GLN A 778 18.87 -18.74 25.07
N ILE A 779 18.71 -17.55 25.62
CA ILE A 779 19.67 -16.91 26.52
C ILE A 779 18.95 -16.37 27.75
N THR A 780 19.64 -16.30 28.87
CA THR A 780 19.15 -15.62 30.06
C THR A 780 20.00 -14.37 30.27
N VAL A 781 19.36 -13.21 30.34
CA VAL A 781 20.01 -11.91 30.46
C VAL A 781 19.48 -11.18 31.68
N THR A 782 20.34 -10.37 32.31
CA THR A 782 19.99 -9.49 33.43
C THR A 782 20.34 -8.06 33.03
N PRO A 783 19.52 -7.42 32.16
CA PRO A 783 19.82 -6.07 31.70
C PRO A 783 19.76 -5.09 32.87
N THR A 784 20.74 -4.19 32.96
CA THR A 784 20.80 -3.12 33.97
C THR A 784 20.05 -1.85 33.55
N GLY A 785 19.51 -1.84 32.33
CA GLY A 785 18.69 -0.78 31.75
C GLY A 785 18.00 -1.30 30.48
N SER A 786 16.96 -0.61 30.01
CA SER A 786 16.19 -1.06 28.85
C SER A 786 17.10 -1.28 27.64
N THR A 787 17.15 -2.53 27.15
CA THR A 787 18.13 -2.98 26.17
C THR A 787 17.45 -3.82 25.11
N ALA A 788 17.73 -3.52 23.84
CA ALA A 788 17.37 -4.37 22.71
C ALA A 788 18.38 -5.51 22.57
N TYR A 789 17.90 -6.75 22.48
CA TYR A 789 18.71 -7.93 22.18
C TYR A 789 18.31 -8.49 20.81
N THR A 790 19.25 -8.51 19.88
CA THR A 790 19.08 -9.08 18.55
C THR A 790 19.72 -10.47 18.51
N VAL A 791 18.95 -11.49 18.16
CA VAL A 791 19.48 -12.82 17.80
C VAL A 791 19.62 -12.91 16.29
N THR A 792 20.81 -13.29 15.82
CA THR A 792 21.04 -13.70 14.44
C THR A 792 21.13 -15.22 14.37
N ALA A 793 20.19 -15.85 13.68
CA ALA A 793 20.25 -17.27 13.37
C ALA A 793 20.83 -17.49 11.97
N THR A 794 21.83 -18.36 11.84
CA THR A 794 22.52 -18.66 10.59
C THR A 794 22.39 -20.14 10.24
N THR A 795 22.05 -20.42 8.99
CA THR A 795 22.03 -21.77 8.39
C THR A 795 22.90 -21.80 7.13
N ALA A 796 22.96 -22.95 6.44
CA ALA A 796 23.60 -23.03 5.13
C ALA A 796 22.94 -22.11 4.06
N CYS A 797 21.75 -21.61 4.36
CA CYS A 797 20.92 -20.82 3.46
C CYS A 797 21.04 -19.30 3.68
N GLY A 798 21.80 -18.85 4.68
CA GLY A 798 21.97 -17.44 5.04
C GLY A 798 21.71 -17.17 6.52
N SER A 799 21.51 -15.91 6.88
CA SER A 799 21.23 -15.47 8.24
C SER A 799 19.93 -14.66 8.31
N ALA A 800 19.16 -14.86 9.37
CA ALA A 800 18.03 -14.01 9.76
C ALA A 800 18.33 -13.40 11.11
N SER A 801 17.76 -12.23 11.39
CA SER A 801 17.85 -11.60 12.70
C SER A 801 16.47 -11.26 13.22
N ASP A 802 16.30 -11.35 14.53
CA ASP A 802 15.10 -10.93 15.24
C ASP A 802 15.52 -10.20 16.50
N THR A 803 14.77 -9.17 16.89
CA THR A 803 15.11 -8.29 18.01
C THR A 803 13.98 -8.29 19.02
N VAL A 804 14.33 -8.52 20.28
CA VAL A 804 13.45 -8.37 21.42
C VAL A 804 13.90 -7.16 22.23
N PHE A 805 12.96 -6.28 22.56
CA PHE A 805 13.20 -5.20 23.50
C PHE A 805 12.92 -5.70 24.91
N VAL A 806 13.91 -5.62 25.78
CA VAL A 806 13.71 -5.81 27.21
C VAL A 806 13.65 -4.44 27.86
N GLU A 807 12.45 -4.01 28.20
CA GLU A 807 12.23 -2.81 29.01
C GLU A 807 12.58 -3.13 30.46
N VAL A 808 13.62 -2.48 30.98
CA VAL A 808 13.92 -2.51 32.41
C VAL A 808 13.18 -1.35 33.03
N LEU A 809 12.10 -1.65 33.73
CA LEU A 809 11.45 -0.67 34.57
C LEU A 809 12.48 -0.28 35.62
N ALA A 810 12.88 1.00 35.61
CA ALA A 810 13.62 1.56 36.71
C ALA A 810 12.81 1.31 37.98
N ASP A 811 13.46 0.83 39.02
CA ASP A 811 12.84 0.68 40.32
C ASP A 811 12.46 2.07 40.83
N ALA A 812 11.28 2.56 40.42
CA ALA A 812 10.64 3.73 40.98
C ALA A 812 9.92 3.33 42.28
N GLY A 813 10.54 2.47 43.07
CA GLY A 813 10.10 2.06 44.39
C GLY A 813 10.62 2.98 45.50
N SER A 814 10.74 4.28 45.25
CA SER A 814 10.98 5.29 46.30
C SER A 814 10.92 6.70 45.71
N PRO A 815 9.99 7.61 46.06
CA PRO A 815 10.17 9.04 45.81
C PRO A 815 11.52 9.60 46.28
N PHE A 816 12.24 8.91 47.18
CA PHE A 816 13.59 9.28 47.60
C PHE A 816 14.35 8.14 48.29
N PHE A 817 15.47 7.66 47.74
CA PHE A 817 16.38 6.70 48.39
C PHE A 817 17.80 7.26 48.42
N ASP A 818 18.47 7.16 49.57
CA ASP A 818 19.90 7.45 49.71
C ASP A 818 20.53 6.52 50.76
N ASN A 819 21.54 5.76 50.35
CA ASN A 819 22.38 4.93 51.23
C ASN A 819 23.74 5.56 51.54
N PHE A 820 23.92 6.85 51.21
CA PHE A 820 25.11 7.67 51.49
C PHE A 820 26.45 7.22 50.90
N GLU A 821 26.47 6.09 50.17
CA GLU A 821 27.68 5.57 49.52
C GLU A 821 28.17 6.43 48.34
N SER A 822 27.31 7.34 47.88
CA SER A 822 27.63 8.31 46.82
C SER A 822 28.09 9.68 47.36
N GLY A 823 28.21 9.82 48.69
CA GLY A 823 28.63 11.04 49.36
C GLY A 823 27.48 11.94 49.82
N SER A 824 27.77 13.19 50.19
CA SER A 824 26.84 14.10 50.86
C SER A 824 25.99 14.98 49.93
N SER A 825 25.99 14.74 48.62
CA SER A 825 25.47 15.68 47.60
C SER A 825 23.97 15.96 47.72
N LEU A 826 23.20 15.04 48.32
CA LEU A 826 21.75 15.16 48.54
C LEU A 826 21.39 15.80 49.89
N TRP A 827 22.38 16.21 50.68
CA TRP A 827 22.17 16.65 52.06
C TRP A 827 22.94 17.92 52.42
N THR A 828 22.32 18.75 53.24
CA THR A 828 22.94 19.91 53.87
C THR A 828 23.06 19.66 55.37
N ALA A 829 24.29 19.68 55.88
CA ALA A 829 24.62 19.40 57.26
C ALA A 829 24.97 20.68 58.04
N THR A 830 24.55 20.76 59.31
CA THR A 830 24.92 21.82 60.26
C THR A 830 25.31 21.23 61.61
N GLY A 831 26.06 21.99 62.42
CA GLY A 831 26.60 21.47 63.69
C GLY A 831 27.64 20.39 63.44
N LEU A 832 27.55 19.28 64.18
CA LEU A 832 28.51 18.16 64.09
C LEU A 832 28.17 17.12 63.01
N TRP A 833 27.14 17.32 62.18
CA TRP A 833 26.80 16.39 61.11
C TRP A 833 27.88 16.38 60.02
N HIS A 834 28.42 15.20 59.73
CA HIS A 834 29.35 14.96 58.62
C HIS A 834 29.32 13.49 58.20
N MET A 835 29.92 13.15 57.06
CA MET A 835 30.14 11.75 56.67
C MET A 835 31.22 11.16 57.57
N VAL A 836 30.97 10.01 58.21
CA VAL A 836 31.93 9.36 59.10
C VAL A 836 33.20 8.97 58.35
N ASN A 837 34.38 9.40 58.82
CA ASN A 837 35.65 9.06 58.19
C ASN A 837 36.46 8.04 59.01
N ASN A 838 36.12 7.87 60.30
CA ASN A 838 36.72 6.89 61.19
C ASN A 838 35.79 5.69 61.39
N SER A 839 36.11 4.54 60.76
CA SER A 839 35.33 3.31 60.89
C SER A 839 35.25 2.72 62.31
N GLY A 840 36.01 3.27 63.28
CA GLY A 840 35.92 2.91 64.69
C GLY A 840 34.79 3.60 65.47
N CYS A 841 34.19 4.67 64.95
CA CYS A 841 33.09 5.39 65.62
C CYS A 841 31.70 4.81 65.32
N ALA A 842 31.59 3.99 64.27
CA ALA A 842 30.36 3.29 63.90
C ALA A 842 30.44 1.80 64.29
N PRO A 843 29.34 1.17 64.75
CA PRO A 843 29.28 -0.29 64.85
C PRO A 843 29.51 -0.94 63.48
N ALA A 844 30.08 -2.16 63.45
CA ALA A 844 30.34 -2.90 62.21
C ALA A 844 29.11 -2.86 61.27
N PRO A 845 29.27 -2.43 60.02
CA PRO A 845 28.15 -1.97 59.22
C PRO A 845 27.32 -3.12 58.63
N THR A 846 26.06 -2.83 58.33
CA THR A 846 25.15 -3.71 57.57
C THR A 846 25.24 -3.51 56.05
N SER A 847 25.95 -2.47 55.57
CA SER A 847 26.14 -2.04 54.17
C SER A 847 27.58 -1.51 53.93
N PRO A 848 28.13 -1.40 52.70
CA PRO A 848 29.56 -1.15 52.53
C PRO A 848 29.92 0.34 52.47
N THR A 849 30.30 0.90 53.64
CA THR A 849 31.35 1.92 53.90
C THR A 849 30.99 3.36 54.30
N HIS A 850 29.76 3.88 54.21
CA HIS A 850 29.50 5.29 54.58
C HIS A 850 28.16 5.56 55.29
N ALA A 851 28.17 6.37 56.35
CA ALA A 851 26.98 6.86 57.07
C ALA A 851 27.15 8.33 57.49
N PHE A 852 26.04 9.05 57.69
CA PHE A 852 26.10 10.38 58.31
C PHE A 852 26.18 10.27 59.83
N TYR A 853 27.06 11.07 60.43
CA TYR A 853 27.40 11.03 61.83
C TYR A 853 27.29 12.41 62.48
N TYR A 854 26.60 12.49 63.61
CA TYR A 854 26.60 13.63 64.52
C TYR A 854 27.51 13.36 65.73
N GLY A 855 28.74 13.87 65.66
CA GLY A 855 29.77 13.77 66.68
C GLY A 855 31.13 14.15 66.10
N GLU A 856 32.23 13.80 66.76
CA GLU A 856 33.59 14.09 66.29
C GLU A 856 34.34 12.77 66.00
N ASP A 857 34.90 12.64 64.79
CA ASP A 857 35.65 11.45 64.34
C ASP A 857 36.90 11.15 65.22
N SER A 858 37.41 12.17 65.94
CA SER A 858 38.68 12.09 66.67
C SER A 858 38.61 11.29 67.98
N ASP A 859 37.47 11.31 68.66
CA ASP A 859 37.24 10.65 69.94
C ASP A 859 35.90 9.88 70.00
N CYS A 860 35.17 9.85 68.87
CA CYS A 860 33.87 9.22 68.68
C CYS A 860 32.84 9.68 69.72
N GLN A 861 32.81 10.99 70.02
CA GLN A 861 31.86 11.60 70.96
C GLN A 861 31.26 12.90 70.40
N TYR A 862 30.10 13.33 70.90
CA TYR A 862 29.51 14.65 70.56
C TYR A 862 29.79 15.73 71.62
N SER A 863 30.69 15.46 72.56
CA SER A 863 31.01 16.38 73.65
C SER A 863 31.87 17.55 73.18
N THR A 864 31.30 18.76 73.18
CA THR A 864 32.03 20.00 72.84
C THR A 864 32.36 20.86 74.07
N GLY A 865 32.06 20.37 75.28
CA GLY A 865 32.12 21.16 76.52
C GLY A 865 30.97 22.17 76.71
N SER A 866 30.04 22.23 75.76
CA SER A 866 28.81 23.06 75.80
C SER A 866 27.63 22.32 75.16
N THR A 867 26.43 22.89 75.23
CA THR A 867 25.26 22.35 74.50
C THR A 867 25.49 22.42 73.00
N THR A 868 25.19 21.36 72.26
CA THR A 868 25.33 21.31 70.80
C THR A 868 24.03 20.93 70.11
N THR A 869 23.78 21.50 68.93
CA THR A 869 22.63 21.15 68.08
C THR A 869 22.99 21.29 66.60
N GLY A 870 22.31 20.54 65.75
CA GLY A 870 22.48 20.61 64.30
C GLY A 870 21.48 19.75 63.55
N THR A 871 21.41 20.00 62.25
CA THR A 871 20.47 19.36 61.34
C THR A 871 21.16 18.77 60.12
N LEU A 872 20.66 17.63 59.67
CA LEU A 872 20.95 17.03 58.38
C LEU A 872 19.67 17.09 57.55
N THR A 873 19.68 17.89 56.48
CA THR A 873 18.48 18.22 55.68
C THR A 873 18.62 17.73 54.26
N SER A 874 17.64 16.99 53.77
CA SER A 874 17.62 16.47 52.39
C SER A 874 17.35 17.58 51.36
N ILE A 875 17.59 17.26 50.10
CA ILE A 875 16.95 17.93 48.95
C ILE A 875 15.41 17.81 49.01
N GLU A 876 14.72 18.50 48.10
CA GLU A 876 13.28 18.34 47.92
C GLU A 876 12.92 16.96 47.40
N ILE A 877 11.90 16.37 48.03
CA ILE A 877 11.34 15.06 47.73
C ILE A 877 9.92 15.29 47.23
N ASN A 878 9.66 14.87 45.99
CA ASN A 878 8.38 15.00 45.31
C ASN A 878 7.66 13.65 45.29
N GLY A 879 6.38 13.64 44.90
CA GLY A 879 5.65 12.39 44.67
C GLY A 879 5.23 11.64 45.94
N ILE A 880 5.03 12.36 47.05
CA ILE A 880 4.46 11.76 48.27
C ILE A 880 2.99 11.39 48.00
N THR A 881 2.62 10.15 48.28
CA THR A 881 1.26 9.61 48.11
C THR A 881 0.60 9.34 49.46
N GLY A 882 -0.70 9.00 49.45
CA GLY A 882 -1.42 8.60 50.66
C GLY A 882 -0.90 7.30 51.31
N SER A 883 -0.11 6.52 50.56
CA SER A 883 0.53 5.26 51.00
C SER A 883 2.01 5.41 51.37
N SER A 884 2.63 6.58 51.14
CA SER A 884 4.05 6.79 51.38
C SER A 884 4.46 6.58 52.84
N VAL A 885 5.57 5.86 53.05
CA VAL A 885 6.22 5.69 54.35
C VAL A 885 7.71 6.04 54.26
N LEU A 886 8.24 6.68 55.30
CA LEU A 886 9.68 6.90 55.52
C LEU A 886 10.24 5.76 56.36
N ASN A 887 11.42 5.27 55.98
CA ASN A 887 12.20 4.32 56.76
C ASN A 887 13.70 4.69 56.68
N PHE A 888 14.44 4.46 57.77
CA PHE A 888 15.88 4.65 57.83
C PHE A 888 16.55 3.75 58.87
N ASP A 889 17.82 3.42 58.64
CA ASP A 889 18.67 2.77 59.63
C ASP A 889 19.40 3.81 60.49
N TYR A 890 19.58 3.51 61.78
CA TYR A 890 20.27 4.40 62.69
C TYR A 890 20.99 3.68 63.83
N PHE A 891 22.07 4.29 64.31
CA PHE A 891 22.69 3.95 65.60
C PHE A 891 22.71 5.18 66.49
N ARG A 892 22.12 5.09 67.68
CA ARG A 892 22.00 6.22 68.61
C ARG A 892 22.55 5.85 69.97
N GLN A 893 23.56 6.57 70.44
CA GLN A 893 24.08 6.43 71.79
C GLN A 893 24.20 7.79 72.45
N VAL A 894 23.37 8.03 73.46
CA VAL A 894 23.35 9.24 74.27
C VAL A 894 23.30 8.88 75.74
N GLU A 895 23.28 9.87 76.65
CA GLU A 895 23.12 9.59 78.07
C GLU A 895 21.76 8.97 78.37
N SER A 896 21.73 7.95 79.23
CA SER A 896 20.49 7.35 79.70
C SER A 896 20.15 7.88 81.09
N ALA A 897 19.04 8.61 81.19
CA ALA A 897 18.60 9.22 82.44
C ALA A 897 17.08 9.40 82.50
N ASN A 898 16.55 9.70 83.69
CA ASN A 898 15.11 9.89 83.93
C ASN A 898 14.53 11.21 83.38
N GLY A 899 15.33 12.02 82.68
CA GLY A 899 14.93 13.30 82.04
C GLY A 899 15.16 13.27 80.53
N SER A 900 14.68 14.29 79.81
CA SER A 900 14.82 14.42 78.34
C SER A 900 16.01 15.33 77.98
N TYR A 901 17.22 14.87 78.28
CA TYR A 901 18.45 15.67 78.20
C TYR A 901 19.10 15.65 76.81
N ASP A 902 19.02 14.56 76.04
CA ASP A 902 19.48 14.53 74.65
C ASP A 902 18.34 14.10 73.73
N ARG A 903 18.09 14.85 72.65
CA ARG A 903 16.96 14.62 71.75
C ARG A 903 17.41 14.42 70.31
N THR A 904 16.86 13.38 69.69
CA THR A 904 17.00 13.07 68.26
C THR A 904 15.63 13.04 67.60
N GLU A 905 15.46 13.76 66.51
CA GLU A 905 14.18 13.93 65.83
C GLU A 905 14.31 13.83 64.32
N VAL A 906 13.25 13.35 63.68
CA VAL A 906 13.05 13.50 62.23
C VAL A 906 11.85 14.40 62.00
N LEU A 907 12.05 15.46 61.23
CA LEU A 907 11.02 16.41 60.84
C LEU A 907 10.80 16.37 59.33
N VAL A 908 9.56 16.66 58.94
CA VAL A 908 9.17 16.94 57.55
C VAL A 908 9.01 18.45 57.41
N SER A 909 9.67 19.04 56.43
CA SER A 909 9.51 20.46 56.07
C SER A 909 8.80 20.59 54.74
N LEU A 910 7.81 21.48 54.66
CA LEU A 910 7.13 21.84 53.42
C LEU A 910 7.82 23.02 52.73
N ALA A 911 7.51 23.24 51.45
CA ALA A 911 8.04 24.37 50.67
C ALA A 911 7.73 25.75 51.29
N ASN A 912 6.65 25.86 52.07
CA ASN A 912 6.28 27.09 52.79
C ASN A 912 7.09 27.33 54.08
N GLY A 913 8.06 26.46 54.40
CA GLY A 913 8.90 26.54 55.60
C GLY A 913 8.28 25.97 56.88
N SER A 914 7.07 25.42 56.83
CA SER A 914 6.44 24.76 57.98
C SER A 914 7.10 23.41 58.26
N THR A 915 7.36 23.11 59.54
CA THR A 915 7.99 21.85 59.97
C THR A 915 7.14 21.07 60.98
N SER A 916 7.07 19.76 60.83
CA SER A 916 6.38 18.84 61.74
C SER A 916 7.26 17.62 62.08
N THR A 917 7.30 17.24 63.37
CA THR A 917 8.05 16.06 63.82
C THR A 917 7.29 14.77 63.49
N VAL A 918 7.92 13.86 62.76
CA VAL A 918 7.36 12.54 62.39
C VAL A 918 7.98 11.38 63.18
N TRP A 919 9.17 11.59 63.74
CA TRP A 919 9.83 10.61 64.62
C TRP A 919 10.64 11.33 65.70
N SER A 920 10.69 10.77 66.91
CA SER A 920 11.54 11.30 67.98
C SER A 920 11.94 10.27 69.03
N ARG A 921 13.12 10.48 69.62
CA ARG A 921 13.66 9.77 70.78
C ARG A 921 14.40 10.76 71.69
N ASP A 922 14.42 10.48 72.99
CA ASP A 922 15.22 11.23 73.96
C ASP A 922 15.95 10.32 74.96
N SER A 923 16.66 10.88 75.94
CA SER A 923 17.45 10.14 76.95
C SER A 923 16.66 9.11 77.77
N ARG A 924 15.32 9.14 77.74
CA ARG A 924 14.46 8.11 78.35
C ARG A 924 14.38 6.86 77.49
N ASN A 925 14.69 6.96 76.20
CA ASN A 925 14.84 5.83 75.29
C ASN A 925 16.26 5.27 75.40
N ALA A 926 16.36 3.96 75.60
CA ALA A 926 17.63 3.26 75.69
C ALA A 926 18.51 3.51 74.46
N SER A 927 19.81 3.69 74.70
CA SER A 927 20.82 3.77 73.66
C SER A 927 20.97 2.44 72.93
N SER A 928 21.22 2.52 71.62
CA SER A 928 21.45 1.39 70.73
C SER A 928 22.74 0.67 71.07
N THR A 929 22.74 -0.67 70.98
CA THR A 929 23.95 -1.51 71.05
C THR A 929 24.35 -2.08 69.68
N SER A 930 23.49 -1.91 68.67
CA SER A 930 23.70 -2.24 67.25
C SER A 930 22.87 -1.30 66.39
N TRP A 931 23.08 -1.30 65.07
CA TRP A 931 22.18 -0.65 64.12
C TRP A 931 20.72 -1.06 64.35
N GLN A 932 19.82 -0.09 64.25
CA GLN A 932 18.38 -0.22 64.41
C GLN A 932 17.69 0.28 63.15
N ASN A 933 16.51 -0.24 62.85
CA ASN A 933 15.64 0.28 61.80
C ASN A 933 14.53 1.15 62.43
N SER A 934 14.15 2.25 61.77
CA SER A 934 13.09 3.13 62.27
C SER A 934 11.70 2.48 62.27
N GLY A 935 11.50 1.46 61.42
CA GLY A 935 10.18 1.00 60.99
C GLY A 935 9.51 2.03 60.07
N ASP A 936 8.33 1.69 59.57
CA ASP A 936 7.57 2.53 58.64
C ASP A 936 6.93 3.72 59.35
N ILE A 937 7.34 4.93 58.96
CA ILE A 937 6.81 6.19 59.43
C ILE A 937 5.87 6.75 58.36
N SER A 938 4.57 6.76 58.60
CA SER A 938 3.59 7.24 57.62
C SER A 938 3.80 8.71 57.25
N LEU A 939 3.79 9.00 55.95
CA LEU A 939 3.81 10.34 55.37
C LEU A 939 2.47 10.71 54.71
N ALA A 940 1.40 9.95 54.96
CA ALA A 940 0.10 10.14 54.32
C ALA A 940 -0.46 11.56 54.45
N SER A 941 -0.17 12.26 55.55
CA SER A 941 -0.58 13.66 55.77
C SER A 941 0.07 14.68 54.83
N TYR A 942 1.09 14.27 54.08
CA TYR A 942 1.83 15.10 53.13
C TYR A 942 1.59 14.65 51.68
N ALA A 943 0.58 13.80 51.43
CA ALA A 943 0.23 13.35 50.09
C ALA A 943 -0.03 14.53 49.14
N GLY A 944 0.55 14.47 47.95
CA GLY A 944 0.51 15.54 46.93
C GLY A 944 1.41 16.74 47.21
N GLN A 945 2.22 16.71 48.27
CA GLN A 945 3.10 17.83 48.65
C GLN A 945 4.58 17.49 48.42
N THR A 946 5.37 18.50 48.08
CA THR A 946 6.84 18.45 48.08
C THR A 946 7.37 18.65 49.50
N ILE A 947 8.25 17.76 49.96
CA ILE A 947 8.78 17.75 51.32
C ILE A 947 10.32 17.78 51.36
N ARG A 948 10.91 18.11 52.52
CA ARG A 948 12.30 17.78 52.88
C ARG A 948 12.32 17.00 54.20
N LEU A 949 13.23 16.04 54.32
CA LEU A 949 13.51 15.34 55.57
C LEU A 949 14.59 16.08 56.35
N ILE A 950 14.41 16.21 57.67
CA ILE A 950 15.37 16.87 58.56
C ILE A 950 15.64 15.97 59.76
N PHE A 951 16.86 15.44 59.86
CA PHE A 951 17.34 14.78 61.07
C PHE A 951 17.97 15.82 62.00
N ARG A 952 17.43 15.99 63.20
CA ARG A 952 17.87 16.97 64.19
C ARG A 952 18.44 16.28 65.42
N PHE A 953 19.64 16.70 65.82
CA PHE A 953 20.23 16.37 67.12
C PHE A 953 20.25 17.63 68.00
N ASN A 954 19.91 17.49 69.27
CA ASN A 954 20.01 18.54 70.28
C ASN A 954 20.44 17.94 71.61
N SER A 955 21.59 18.35 72.13
CA SER A 955 22.12 17.82 73.39
C SER A 955 21.43 18.34 74.64
N VAL A 956 20.48 19.30 74.51
CA VAL A 956 19.66 20.04 75.51
C VAL A 956 20.40 20.64 76.72
N ASP A 957 21.35 19.93 77.32
CA ASP A 957 22.34 20.42 78.28
C ASP A 957 23.79 20.06 77.88
N ASN A 958 24.75 20.36 78.76
CA ASN A 958 26.18 20.17 78.54
C ASN A 958 26.79 19.09 79.45
N TYR A 959 25.96 18.27 80.09
CA TYR A 959 26.38 17.23 81.02
C TYR A 959 26.41 15.86 80.31
N ALA A 960 27.36 14.99 80.68
CA ALA A 960 27.45 13.61 80.20
C ALA A 960 27.44 13.36 78.67
N ASN A 961 27.79 14.33 77.82
CA ASN A 961 27.84 14.21 76.35
C ASN A 961 28.96 13.29 75.77
N GLY A 962 29.63 12.49 76.60
CA GLY A 962 30.75 11.64 76.21
C GLY A 962 30.36 10.33 75.52
N TYR A 963 29.25 10.32 74.80
CA TYR A 963 28.72 9.16 74.07
C TYR A 963 28.85 9.37 72.57
N THR A 964 28.68 8.29 71.80
CA THR A 964 28.88 8.33 70.34
C THR A 964 28.03 9.36 69.63
N GLY A 965 26.77 9.55 70.00
CA GLY A 965 25.86 10.48 69.32
C GLY A 965 24.88 9.76 68.41
N TRP A 966 24.71 10.23 67.17
CA TRP A 966 23.71 9.67 66.25
C TRP A 966 24.28 9.44 64.86
N LEU A 967 24.12 8.23 64.34
CA LEU A 967 24.43 7.85 62.97
C LEU A 967 23.15 7.49 62.21
N ILE A 968 23.08 7.88 60.94
CA ILE A 968 21.98 7.59 60.01
C ILE A 968 22.54 6.92 58.76
N ASP A 969 21.87 5.85 58.32
CA ASP A 969 22.17 5.13 57.10
C ASP A 969 20.87 4.66 56.39
N ASN A 970 20.95 4.31 55.11
CA ASN A 970 19.85 3.78 54.28
C ASN A 970 18.52 4.52 54.49
N VAL A 971 18.39 5.76 54.02
CA VAL A 971 17.14 6.52 54.11
C VAL A 971 16.30 6.27 52.87
N TRP A 972 15.04 5.85 53.03
CA TRP A 972 14.13 5.70 51.90
C TRP A 972 12.68 6.10 52.20
N VAL A 973 11.99 6.62 51.18
CA VAL A 973 10.57 6.98 51.24
C VAL A 973 9.83 6.23 50.15
N THR A 974 8.88 5.34 50.46
CA THR A 974 8.16 4.57 49.42
C THR A 974 6.98 5.33 48.80
N GLY A 975 6.54 4.91 47.61
CA GLY A 975 5.34 5.36 46.89
C GLY A 975 4.75 4.19 46.08
N ASP A 976 3.54 4.34 45.53
CA ASP A 976 2.89 3.28 44.74
C ASP A 976 3.70 3.01 43.45
N SER A 977 4.24 1.78 43.32
CA SER A 977 5.00 1.33 42.15
C SER A 977 4.41 0.02 41.61
N PRO A 978 4.33 -0.17 40.29
CA PRO A 978 3.90 -1.42 39.66
C PRO A 978 4.94 -2.57 39.77
N CYS A 979 6.11 -2.36 40.38
CA CYS A 979 7.12 -3.40 40.65
C CYS A 979 7.10 -3.94 42.10
N ASN A 980 6.10 -3.58 42.93
CA ASN A 980 5.92 -4.12 44.29
C ASN A 980 4.57 -4.83 44.47
#